data_AF-A0A0A2VPT6-F1
#
_entry.id   AF-A0A0A2VPT6-F1
#
_cell.length_a   1.000
_cell.length_b   1.000
_cell.length_c   1.000
_cell.angle_alpha   90.00
_cell.angle_beta   90.00
_cell.angle_gamma   90.00
#
_symmetry.space_group_name_H-M   'P 1'
#
loop_
_entity.id
_entity.type
_entity.pdbx_description
1 polymer ?
#
loop_
_entity_poly.entity_id
_entity_poly.type
_entity_poly.pdbx_seq_one_letter_code
_entity_poly.pdbx_strand_id
1 'polypeptide(L)'
;MVENAGIPSEIPRQRTYLEVESYLSDLLSLQDAKLRHQPNSMENYEDGQRQMAALTGLRATMHLFLNPKYRQGPFYLTLSDLHPNNIFVDEKWNIKTIIDLEWASTSPVEMQTPPYWLTSRTVDGFKEASHFQEYSETLEEYLAVYEDDELKRNGSLWQADMQRQTWQKGSFWFFHAVRDSKAMYNLFNRHIQPMFNAEHPEMQIYDDVFCCYWGYGASSLIEKKLKDREAYVNDLREAYRAERGGRRVPREQAVCPASADRPRAVATPTPASPAWPTPAAVRSEGRDGGGGGGGGGGGGDANHGRSPAPSLSNPGSGSGSGSYSSGSLTSHRRPPNEGSSAQQQQQQQQQQPYVPEARLVHLYYTFFHQAHPILVPAASYNRQDQPDYLHQVVRFIGSHYSKVLRGDDFLEQTAVLLSRDERSPAMVQALLLFSIIISARNSRREAVSALSRAVSLALDLGMSRADFAVRYSDGSELQTESLRRTWWELYIWEIYLALPDGKFTLRCSDVDGGAYLPCEEAAYAPSSSASQRGPPSPPRTFSAFRARLFSNPEGDSDDNGSTEQQPPSSSSSSQPPSHFSSYSYRIEAFHILARVMVLNTLHETHPDHLQSVVNMIVSWGHLLPPCKVDVVDMYGNIDEMLFQAQFIIHYAAALLHVPRSNLRPKFPDLPSTICPETPVRLSPSLTRHIHDVKATEASKELSNLLSVHSRPEGYSPSMIPGAVLSGLVQLAAAEAHASECFEHHQNRAILVLATLSILKMQWATAREAYSHVKAAAAAHMTVAAACATASQPVAAAAAAAAAQQQPSQVQQAFGGADTRMYDESNTNAAYNANAMDTTMSSSTMDPIDRIFMAGLLSPHIDPTCGEPLALNQFANFD
;
A
#
# COMPACT_ATOMS: atom_id res chain seq x y z
N MET A 1 16.45 10.08 17.65
CA MET A 1 17.22 10.05 18.91
C MET A 1 17.37 8.61 19.39
N VAL A 2 18.53 8.18 19.92
CA VAL A 2 18.73 6.76 20.35
C VAL A 2 17.97 6.40 21.64
N GLU A 3 17.70 7.38 22.51
CA GLU A 3 16.95 7.19 23.77
C GLU A 3 15.53 6.61 23.52
N ASN A 4 14.89 6.97 22.41
CA ASN A 4 13.57 6.46 22.01
C ASN A 4 13.56 4.95 21.72
N ALA A 5 14.73 4.36 21.45
CA ALA A 5 14.91 2.92 21.27
C ALA A 5 15.37 2.20 22.56
N GLY A 6 15.33 2.86 23.71
CA GLY A 6 15.80 2.32 25.00
C GLY A 6 17.31 2.24 25.13
N ILE A 7 18.07 2.81 24.18
CA ILE A 7 19.54 2.83 24.20
C ILE A 7 19.99 4.00 25.10
N PRO A 8 20.80 3.77 26.14
CA PRO A 8 21.34 4.85 26.95
C PRO A 8 22.27 5.72 26.11
N SER A 9 22.11 7.03 26.17
CA SER A 9 22.98 7.99 25.47
C SER A 9 24.35 8.13 26.15
N GLU A 10 24.45 7.86 27.44
CA GLU A 10 25.63 8.07 28.32
C GLU A 10 26.15 9.54 28.40
N ILE A 11 25.63 10.44 27.56
CA ILE A 11 25.87 11.88 27.56
C ILE A 11 25.00 12.56 28.63
N PRO A 12 25.57 13.33 29.58
CA PRO A 12 24.78 14.12 30.53
C PRO A 12 23.92 15.18 29.83
N ARG A 13 22.63 15.29 30.16
CA ARG A 13 21.68 16.22 29.51
C ARG A 13 22.07 17.70 29.61
N GLN A 14 22.88 18.07 30.58
CA GLN A 14 23.40 19.42 30.78
C GLN A 14 24.80 19.64 30.18
N ARG A 15 25.36 18.67 29.44
CA ARG A 15 26.67 18.81 28.80
C ARG A 15 26.60 19.80 27.65
N THR A 16 27.39 20.85 27.75
CA THR A 16 27.71 21.77 26.66
C THR A 16 29.16 21.53 26.21
N TYR A 17 29.46 21.82 24.95
CA TYR A 17 30.77 21.59 24.35
C TYR A 17 31.41 22.93 24.02
N LEU A 18 32.67 23.08 24.41
CA LEU A 18 33.53 24.22 24.02
C LEU A 18 34.41 23.87 22.82
N GLU A 19 34.62 22.58 22.54
CA GLU A 19 35.52 22.09 21.49
C GLU A 19 34.85 21.04 20.60
N VAL A 20 35.04 21.17 19.29
CA VAL A 20 34.42 20.32 18.25
C VAL A 20 34.79 18.84 18.42
N GLU A 21 36.04 18.52 18.74
CA GLU A 21 36.48 17.15 19.02
C GLU A 21 35.67 16.48 20.14
N SER A 22 35.39 17.20 21.23
CA SER A 22 34.63 16.66 22.36
C SER A 22 33.17 16.36 22.00
N TYR A 23 32.55 17.20 21.16
CA TYR A 23 31.21 16.99 20.63
C TYR A 23 31.14 15.77 19.71
N LEU A 24 32.08 15.63 18.78
CA LEU A 24 32.13 14.51 17.84
C LEU A 24 32.47 13.18 18.53
N SER A 25 33.32 13.20 19.56
CA SER A 25 33.63 12.03 20.38
C SER A 25 32.40 11.48 21.10
N ASP A 26 31.57 12.36 21.66
CA ASP A 26 30.31 11.97 22.29
C ASP A 26 29.27 11.49 21.25
N LEU A 27 29.18 12.10 20.06
CA LEU A 27 28.34 11.59 18.96
C LEU A 27 28.75 10.18 18.50
N LEU A 28 30.06 9.90 18.36
CA LEU A 28 30.55 8.55 18.05
C LEU A 28 30.28 7.56 19.20
N SER A 29 30.22 8.03 20.45
CA SER A 29 29.88 7.21 21.61
C SER A 29 28.40 6.79 21.63
N LEU A 30 27.50 7.57 21.03
CA LEU A 30 26.11 7.11 20.77
C LEU A 30 26.06 5.92 19.82
N GLN A 31 27.00 5.82 18.87
CA GLN A 31 27.08 4.70 17.95
C GLN A 31 27.62 3.44 18.64
N ASP A 32 28.61 3.58 19.53
CA ASP A 32 29.03 2.50 20.43
C ASP A 32 27.86 1.99 21.29
N ALA A 33 27.10 2.90 21.89
CA ALA A 33 25.96 2.56 22.73
C ALA A 33 24.91 1.77 21.92
N LYS A 34 24.66 2.16 20.67
CA LYS A 34 23.83 1.38 19.74
C LYS A 34 24.39 -0.03 19.51
N LEU A 35 25.68 -0.19 19.22
CA LEU A 35 26.31 -1.51 19.03
C LEU A 35 26.19 -2.41 20.27
N ARG A 36 26.36 -1.84 21.47
CA ARG A 36 26.28 -2.57 22.76
C ARG A 36 24.84 -2.93 23.13
N HIS A 37 23.93 -1.96 23.09
CA HIS A 37 22.60 -2.08 23.71
C HIS A 37 21.48 -2.53 22.77
N GLN A 38 21.53 -2.19 21.47
CA GLN A 38 20.48 -2.64 20.54
C GLN A 38 20.57 -4.17 20.36
N PRO A 39 19.50 -4.97 20.58
CA PRO A 39 19.59 -6.44 20.55
C PRO A 39 20.08 -7.00 19.21
N ASN A 40 19.60 -6.41 18.10
CA ASN A 40 19.91 -6.78 16.73
C ASN A 40 20.93 -5.83 16.05
N SER A 41 21.92 -5.33 16.79
CA SER A 41 22.93 -4.39 16.23
C SER A 41 23.85 -4.99 15.17
N MET A 42 24.02 -6.31 15.17
CA MET A 42 24.92 -7.05 14.27
C MET A 42 24.18 -8.24 13.68
N GLU A 43 24.25 -8.42 12.36
CA GLU A 43 23.61 -9.52 11.64
C GLU A 43 24.41 -10.82 11.74
N ASN A 44 25.72 -10.74 11.53
CA ASN A 44 26.67 -11.85 11.52
C ASN A 44 28.04 -11.37 12.05
N TYR A 45 29.02 -12.28 12.14
CA TYR A 45 30.32 -11.94 12.74
C TYR A 45 31.11 -10.91 11.91
N GLU A 46 31.08 -11.03 10.58
CA GLU A 46 31.77 -10.14 9.64
C GLU A 46 31.17 -8.72 9.66
N ASP A 47 29.84 -8.60 9.69
CA ASP A 47 29.12 -7.33 9.92
C ASP A 47 29.51 -6.69 11.26
N GLY A 48 29.61 -7.50 12.33
CA GLY A 48 30.13 -7.04 13.62
C GLY A 48 31.55 -6.47 13.55
N GLN A 49 32.46 -7.16 12.84
CA GLN A 49 33.84 -6.68 12.63
C GLN A 49 33.86 -5.36 11.85
N ARG A 50 33.14 -5.32 10.74
CA ARG A 50 33.01 -4.16 9.84
C ARG A 50 32.48 -2.91 10.53
N GLN A 51 31.37 -3.03 11.27
CA GLN A 51 30.81 -1.89 12.00
C GLN A 51 31.75 -1.37 13.09
N MET A 52 32.45 -2.27 13.81
CA MET A 52 33.46 -1.88 14.79
C MET A 52 34.68 -1.21 14.14
N ALA A 53 35.22 -1.78 13.05
CA ALA A 53 36.38 -1.26 12.33
C ALA A 53 36.14 0.10 11.69
N ALA A 54 34.95 0.33 11.12
CA ALA A 54 34.52 1.62 10.59
C ALA A 54 34.45 2.68 11.71
N LEU A 55 33.88 2.33 12.87
CA LEU A 55 33.76 3.23 14.01
C LEU A 55 35.13 3.54 14.67
N THR A 56 36.05 2.57 14.73
CA THR A 56 37.46 2.80 15.08
C THR A 56 38.12 3.75 14.07
N GLY A 57 37.88 3.55 12.77
CA GLY A 57 38.41 4.37 11.69
C GLY A 57 37.99 5.83 11.79
N LEU A 58 36.69 6.09 12.02
CA LEU A 58 36.16 7.44 12.25
C LEU A 58 36.84 8.13 13.45
N ARG A 59 37.05 7.42 14.55
CA ARG A 59 37.78 7.98 15.71
C ARG A 59 39.24 8.28 15.40
N ALA A 60 39.95 7.36 14.74
CA ALA A 60 41.36 7.53 14.40
C ALA A 60 41.60 8.68 13.41
N THR A 61 40.69 8.86 12.44
CA THR A 61 40.84 9.82 11.33
C THR A 61 40.20 11.18 11.59
N MET A 62 39.39 11.35 12.65
CA MET A 62 38.67 12.59 13.00
C MET A 62 39.52 13.87 12.84
N HIS A 63 40.74 13.85 13.39
CA HIS A 63 41.65 15.00 13.39
C HIS A 63 42.03 15.50 11.98
N LEU A 64 41.93 14.65 10.96
CA LEU A 64 42.22 14.99 9.56
C LEU A 64 41.08 15.78 8.92
N PHE A 65 39.82 15.60 9.38
CA PHE A 65 38.65 16.26 8.82
C PHE A 65 38.35 17.63 9.44
N LEU A 66 38.87 17.92 10.64
CA LEU A 66 38.68 19.20 11.34
C LEU A 66 39.67 20.29 10.92
N ASN A 67 39.26 21.56 11.00
CA ASN A 67 40.14 22.71 10.83
C ASN A 67 40.54 23.26 12.21
N PRO A 68 41.84 23.28 12.57
CA PRO A 68 42.30 23.81 13.86
C PRO A 68 41.83 25.23 14.19
N LYS A 69 41.53 26.05 13.17
CA LYS A 69 41.03 27.42 13.31
C LYS A 69 39.61 27.49 13.91
N TYR A 70 38.79 26.45 13.77
CA TYR A 70 37.37 26.43 14.15
C TYR A 70 37.04 25.46 15.30
N ARG A 71 38.08 24.91 15.94
CA ARG A 71 37.97 23.99 17.10
C ARG A 71 37.09 24.50 18.23
N GLN A 72 37.13 25.80 18.51
CA GLN A 72 36.37 26.43 19.58
C GLN A 72 35.12 27.17 19.06
N GLY A 73 34.69 26.86 17.83
CA GLY A 73 33.55 27.46 17.15
C GLY A 73 33.95 28.43 16.02
N PRO A 74 33.00 29.25 15.52
CA PRO A 74 31.65 29.42 16.06
C PRO A 74 30.76 28.17 15.92
N PHE A 75 29.72 28.12 16.76
CA PHE A 75 28.64 27.13 16.66
C PHE A 75 27.34 27.85 16.30
N TYR A 76 26.52 27.25 15.45
CA TYR A 76 25.29 27.83 14.92
C TYR A 76 24.07 26.97 15.24
N LEU A 77 22.93 27.62 15.50
CA LEU A 77 21.65 26.94 15.57
C LEU A 77 21.33 26.33 14.20
N THR A 78 21.15 25.02 14.18
CA THR A 78 20.99 24.21 12.97
C THR A 78 19.69 23.44 13.07
N LEU A 79 18.84 23.54 12.05
CA LEU A 79 17.67 22.67 11.89
C LEU A 79 18.19 21.28 11.53
N SER A 80 18.13 20.34 12.46
CA SER A 80 18.74 19.01 12.29
C SER A 80 17.96 18.09 11.36
N ASP A 81 16.69 18.42 11.07
CA ASP A 81 15.79 17.66 10.19
C ASP A 81 15.26 18.52 9.01
N LEU A 82 16.11 19.41 8.48
CA LEU A 82 15.76 20.19 7.29
C LEU A 82 15.97 19.36 6.01
N HIS A 83 14.88 18.89 5.42
CA HIS A 83 14.86 18.12 4.17
C HIS A 83 13.68 18.57 3.27
N PRO A 84 13.62 18.14 1.98
CA PRO A 84 12.70 18.73 1.00
C PRO A 84 11.22 18.69 1.37
N ASN A 85 10.77 17.65 2.06
CA ASN A 85 9.35 17.53 2.46
C ASN A 85 8.94 18.54 3.55
N ASN A 86 9.91 19.17 4.21
CA ASN A 86 9.67 20.18 5.24
C ASN A 86 9.70 21.61 4.68
N ILE A 87 9.94 21.79 3.37
CA ILE A 87 10.03 23.09 2.69
C ILE A 87 8.89 23.22 1.68
N PHE A 88 7.97 24.16 1.92
CA PHE A 88 6.91 24.51 0.97
C PHE A 88 7.30 25.71 0.12
N VAL A 89 7.05 25.63 -1.18
CA VAL A 89 7.29 26.68 -2.17
C VAL A 89 6.01 27.08 -2.89
N ASP A 90 5.99 28.27 -3.51
CA ASP A 90 4.96 28.63 -4.50
C ASP A 90 5.29 28.16 -5.92
N GLU A 91 4.38 28.42 -6.85
CA GLU A 91 4.48 28.15 -8.29
C GLU A 91 5.76 28.73 -8.95
N LYS A 92 6.40 29.71 -8.31
CA LYS A 92 7.64 30.35 -8.76
C LYS A 92 8.86 29.88 -7.94
N TRP A 93 8.73 28.76 -7.24
CA TRP A 93 9.75 28.16 -6.36
C TRP A 93 10.21 29.04 -5.18
N ASN A 94 9.47 30.09 -4.82
CA ASN A 94 9.80 30.88 -3.63
C ASN A 94 9.37 30.12 -2.37
N ILE A 95 10.27 29.95 -1.41
CA ILE A 95 9.96 29.34 -0.11
C ILE A 95 8.88 30.16 0.59
N LYS A 96 7.74 29.53 0.90
CA LYS A 96 6.63 30.10 1.67
C LYS A 96 6.72 29.75 3.15
N THR A 97 6.97 28.48 3.44
CA THR A 97 6.88 27.93 4.80
C THR A 97 7.91 26.83 4.97
N ILE A 98 8.54 26.78 6.14
CA ILE A 98 9.30 25.61 6.60
C ILE A 98 8.56 25.04 7.82
N ILE A 99 8.28 23.74 7.80
CA ILE A 99 7.59 23.02 8.89
C ILE A 99 8.57 22.14 9.67
N ASP A 100 8.04 21.42 10.66
CA ASP A 100 8.77 20.40 11.44
C ASP A 100 10.07 20.91 12.10
N LEU A 101 9.98 22.14 12.64
CA LEU A 101 11.09 22.84 13.30
C LEU A 101 11.39 22.32 14.71
N GLU A 102 10.78 21.21 15.15
CA GLU A 102 10.95 20.67 16.51
C GLU A 102 12.36 20.13 16.77
N TRP A 103 13.08 19.74 15.70
CA TRP A 103 14.44 19.22 15.75
C TRP A 103 15.48 20.29 15.39
N ALA A 104 15.91 21.06 16.39
CA ALA A 104 17.02 22.01 16.25
C ALA A 104 18.15 21.74 17.26
N SER A 105 19.41 21.97 16.85
CA SER A 105 20.59 21.81 17.70
C SER A 105 21.69 22.81 17.36
N THR A 106 22.53 23.17 18.33
CA THR A 106 23.70 24.00 18.10
C THR A 106 24.86 23.13 17.60
N SER A 107 25.29 23.33 16.36
CA SER A 107 26.34 22.53 15.68
C SER A 107 27.57 23.38 15.33
N PRO A 108 28.77 22.78 15.27
CA PRO A 108 29.98 23.45 14.75
C PRO A 108 29.79 24.08 13.36
N VAL A 109 30.51 25.17 13.07
CA VAL A 109 30.48 25.82 11.75
C VAL A 109 30.86 24.88 10.60
N GLU A 110 31.87 24.01 10.79
CA GLU A 110 32.29 23.04 9.75
C GLU A 110 31.19 22.02 9.42
N MET A 111 30.21 21.83 10.31
CA MET A 111 29.06 20.93 10.16
C MET A 111 27.84 21.60 9.52
N GLN A 112 27.95 22.88 9.09
CA GLN A 112 26.99 23.52 8.18
C GLN A 112 27.27 23.07 6.74
N THR A 113 27.13 21.77 6.49
CA THR A 113 27.37 21.17 5.17
C THR A 113 26.28 21.57 4.17
N PRO A 114 26.59 21.56 2.85
CA PRO A 114 25.56 21.59 1.82
C PRO A 114 24.52 20.46 2.02
N PRO A 115 23.29 20.60 1.52
CA PRO A 115 22.30 19.54 1.65
C PRO A 115 22.67 18.32 0.79
N TYR A 116 22.88 17.15 1.41
CA TYR A 116 23.15 15.90 0.66
C TYR A 116 22.03 15.53 -0.33
N TRP A 117 20.83 16.07 -0.15
CA TRP A 117 19.64 15.81 -0.94
C TRP A 117 19.49 16.71 -2.18
N LEU A 118 20.48 17.54 -2.54
CA LEU A 118 20.45 18.37 -3.75
C LEU A 118 20.11 17.58 -5.03
N THR A 119 20.58 16.33 -5.15
CA THR A 119 20.26 15.41 -6.25
C THR A 119 19.14 14.41 -5.92
N SER A 120 18.31 14.71 -4.90
CA SER A 120 17.24 13.83 -4.39
C SER A 120 17.69 12.44 -3.90
N ARG A 121 18.98 12.27 -3.58
CA ARG A 121 19.56 11.00 -3.09
C ARG A 121 19.52 10.88 -1.57
N THR A 122 19.52 9.65 -1.04
CA THR A 122 19.80 9.41 0.38
C THR A 122 21.28 9.68 0.65
N VAL A 123 21.63 10.00 1.90
CA VAL A 123 23.00 10.35 2.28
C VAL A 123 24.01 9.24 1.97
N ASP A 124 23.59 7.96 1.96
CA ASP A 124 24.40 6.79 1.59
C ASP A 124 24.14 6.25 0.16
N GLY A 125 23.34 6.96 -0.64
CA GLY A 125 22.91 6.58 -1.99
C GLY A 125 23.97 6.79 -3.09
N PHE A 126 25.14 7.34 -2.75
CA PHE A 126 26.24 7.66 -3.65
C PHE A 126 27.07 6.42 -4.01
N LYS A 127 26.43 5.37 -4.54
CA LYS A 127 27.04 4.08 -4.87
C LYS A 127 27.98 4.10 -6.09
N GLU A 128 27.80 5.04 -7.02
CA GLU A 128 28.49 5.07 -8.31
C GLU A 128 29.22 6.40 -8.54
N ALA A 129 30.27 6.39 -9.38
CA ALA A 129 30.98 7.60 -9.78
C ALA A 129 30.07 8.63 -10.49
N SER A 130 29.06 8.14 -11.24
CA SER A 130 28.00 8.93 -11.85
C SER A 130 27.23 9.77 -10.83
N HIS A 131 26.88 9.19 -9.68
CA HIS A 131 26.14 9.86 -8.59
C HIS A 131 26.99 10.95 -7.92
N PHE A 132 28.30 10.70 -7.79
CA PHE A 132 29.24 11.69 -7.24
C PHE A 132 29.45 12.84 -8.21
N GLN A 133 29.55 12.57 -9.52
CA GLN A 133 29.66 13.60 -10.55
C GLN A 133 28.41 14.48 -10.61
N GLU A 134 27.22 13.89 -10.71
CA GLU A 134 25.93 14.60 -10.72
C GLU A 134 25.79 15.55 -9.51
N TYR A 135 26.13 15.06 -8.32
CA TYR A 135 26.08 15.87 -7.10
C TYR A 135 27.18 16.93 -7.06
N SER A 136 28.38 16.66 -7.59
CA SER A 136 29.44 17.68 -7.69
C SER A 136 29.00 18.83 -8.61
N GLU A 137 28.39 18.51 -9.76
CA GLU A 137 27.87 19.49 -10.72
C GLU A 137 26.73 20.33 -10.11
N THR A 138 25.76 19.68 -9.45
CA THR A 138 24.65 20.39 -8.76
C THR A 138 25.14 21.18 -7.55
N LEU A 139 26.17 20.71 -6.84
CA LEU A 139 26.75 21.40 -5.70
C LEU A 139 27.49 22.67 -6.14
N GLU A 140 28.19 22.67 -7.26
CA GLU A 140 28.82 23.88 -7.81
C GLU A 140 27.77 24.94 -8.20
N GLU A 141 26.64 24.54 -8.77
CA GLU A 141 25.50 25.45 -9.01
C GLU A 141 24.94 26.02 -7.69
N TYR A 142 24.67 25.15 -6.72
CA TYR A 142 24.19 25.56 -5.39
C TYR A 142 25.14 26.54 -4.71
N LEU A 143 26.45 26.27 -4.72
CA LEU A 143 27.46 27.11 -4.10
C LEU A 143 27.63 28.44 -4.84
N ALA A 144 27.56 28.46 -6.17
CA ALA A 144 27.59 29.72 -6.92
C ALA A 144 26.42 30.64 -6.55
N VAL A 145 25.20 30.10 -6.46
CA VAL A 145 24.02 30.86 -6.00
C VAL A 145 24.16 31.29 -4.53
N TYR A 146 24.71 30.43 -3.67
CA TYR A 146 24.95 30.73 -2.27
C TYR A 146 25.98 31.85 -2.09
N GLU A 147 27.10 31.82 -2.82
CA GLU A 147 28.15 32.86 -2.80
C GLU A 147 27.58 34.23 -3.17
N ASP A 148 26.80 34.27 -4.26
CA ASP A 148 26.13 35.48 -4.74
C ASP A 148 25.19 36.07 -3.68
N ASP A 149 24.36 35.24 -3.05
CA ASP A 149 23.40 35.69 -2.03
C ASP A 149 24.05 35.99 -0.67
N GLU A 150 25.11 35.28 -0.29
CA GLU A 150 25.92 35.58 0.88
C GLU A 150 26.61 36.93 0.72
N LEU A 151 27.22 37.20 -0.44
CA LEU A 151 27.88 38.48 -0.73
C LEU A 151 26.88 39.64 -0.72
N LYS A 152 25.69 39.47 -1.31
CA LYS A 152 24.60 40.48 -1.28
C LYS A 152 24.13 40.81 0.14
N ARG A 153 24.07 39.81 1.04
CA ARG A 153 23.54 39.96 2.40
C ARG A 153 24.59 40.42 3.42
N ASN A 154 25.81 39.86 3.34
CA ASN A 154 26.84 39.98 4.37
C ASN A 154 28.03 40.87 3.94
N GLY A 155 28.22 41.10 2.63
CA GLY A 155 29.36 41.87 2.09
C GLY A 155 30.70 41.11 2.14
N SER A 156 30.70 39.84 2.53
CA SER A 156 31.88 38.97 2.60
C SER A 156 31.49 37.52 2.39
N LEU A 157 32.36 36.74 1.73
CA LEU A 157 32.24 35.28 1.65
C LEU A 157 32.93 34.63 2.85
N TRP A 158 32.25 33.67 3.48
CA TRP A 158 32.74 32.90 4.61
C TRP A 158 32.01 31.56 4.76
N GLN A 159 30.68 31.53 4.67
CA GLN A 159 29.90 30.27 4.73
C GLN A 159 30.08 29.44 3.46
N ALA A 160 30.05 30.04 2.27
CA ALA A 160 30.32 29.33 1.01
C ALA A 160 31.75 28.78 0.95
N ASP A 161 32.75 29.61 1.31
CA ASP A 161 34.15 29.21 1.40
C ASP A 161 34.35 28.02 2.35
N MET A 162 33.64 28.01 3.49
CA MET A 162 33.63 26.89 4.43
C MET A 162 33.04 25.63 3.79
N GLN A 163 31.89 25.74 3.11
CA GLN A 163 31.22 24.61 2.47
C GLN A 163 32.09 24.00 1.35
N ARG A 164 32.76 24.83 0.54
CA ARG A 164 33.76 24.39 -0.45
C ARG A 164 34.91 23.63 0.20
N GLN A 165 35.50 24.17 1.26
CA GLN A 165 36.60 23.51 1.98
C GLN A 165 36.15 22.17 2.59
N THR A 166 34.97 22.12 3.20
CA THR A 166 34.38 20.91 3.78
C THR A 166 34.09 19.83 2.73
N TRP A 167 33.69 20.21 1.51
CA TRP A 167 33.52 19.30 0.38
C TRP A 167 34.85 18.79 -0.17
N GLN A 168 35.76 19.69 -0.56
CA GLN A 168 37.06 19.35 -1.15
C GLN A 168 37.93 18.46 -0.25
N LYS A 169 37.82 18.65 1.07
CA LYS A 169 38.56 17.89 2.09
C LYS A 169 37.93 16.52 2.41
N GLY A 170 36.74 16.23 1.89
CA GLY A 170 35.97 15.03 2.25
C GLY A 170 35.27 15.09 3.62
N SER A 171 35.45 16.18 4.37
CA SER A 171 34.85 16.37 5.71
C SER A 171 33.32 16.31 5.68
N PHE A 172 32.69 16.63 4.54
CA PHE A 172 31.27 16.38 4.27
C PHE A 172 30.85 14.94 4.64
N TRP A 173 31.55 13.94 4.10
CA TRP A 173 31.26 12.52 4.34
C TRP A 173 31.50 12.14 5.80
N PHE A 174 32.57 12.67 6.39
CA PHE A 174 32.89 12.45 7.80
C PHE A 174 31.79 12.97 8.73
N PHE A 175 31.34 14.22 8.57
CA PHE A 175 30.29 14.78 9.42
C PHE A 175 28.95 14.07 9.25
N HIS A 176 28.59 13.64 8.04
CA HIS A 176 27.41 12.81 7.81
C HIS A 176 27.54 11.41 8.44
N ALA A 177 28.71 10.76 8.38
CA ALA A 177 28.96 9.46 9.01
C ALA A 177 28.93 9.52 10.56
N VAL A 178 29.36 10.63 11.16
CA VAL A 178 29.25 10.85 12.60
C VAL A 178 27.79 11.10 13.03
N ARG A 179 27.03 11.91 12.27
CA ARG A 179 25.64 12.27 12.58
C ARG A 179 24.66 11.11 12.36
N ASP A 180 24.76 10.39 11.24
CA ASP A 180 23.80 9.36 10.86
C ASP A 180 24.29 7.94 11.19
N SER A 181 23.83 7.43 12.34
CA SER A 181 24.13 6.06 12.79
C SER A 181 23.58 4.92 11.90
N LYS A 182 22.72 5.20 10.91
CA LYS A 182 22.26 4.21 9.92
C LYS A 182 23.18 4.21 8.71
N ALA A 183 23.58 5.38 8.24
CA ALA A 183 24.45 5.54 7.08
C ALA A 183 25.95 5.35 7.37
N MET A 184 26.39 5.48 8.63
CA MET A 184 27.80 5.50 9.04
C MET A 184 28.68 4.47 8.34
N TYR A 185 28.31 3.19 8.38
CA TYR A 185 29.11 2.11 7.79
C TYR A 185 29.30 2.29 6.28
N ASN A 186 28.21 2.57 5.55
CA ASN A 186 28.26 2.80 4.11
C ASN A 186 29.11 4.02 3.77
N LEU A 187 28.94 5.12 4.51
CA LEU A 187 29.67 6.36 4.32
C LEU A 187 31.17 6.20 4.60
N PHE A 188 31.54 5.47 5.65
CA PHE A 188 32.94 5.22 5.97
C PHE A 188 33.62 4.42 4.85
N ASN A 189 33.09 3.24 4.51
CA ASN A 189 33.77 2.34 3.57
C ASN A 189 33.76 2.83 2.12
N ARG A 190 32.70 3.55 1.68
CA ARG A 190 32.61 4.06 0.29
C ARG A 190 33.29 5.41 0.07
N HIS A 191 33.43 6.26 1.09
CA HIS A 191 33.87 7.64 0.89
C HIS A 191 35.02 8.08 1.80
N ILE A 192 35.22 7.49 2.97
CA ILE A 192 36.27 7.92 3.93
C ILE A 192 37.48 7.00 3.85
N GLN A 193 37.27 5.68 3.96
CA GLN A 193 38.33 4.66 3.86
C GLN A 193 39.13 4.73 2.55
N PRO A 194 38.54 4.93 1.35
CA PRO A 194 39.29 4.99 0.10
C PRO A 194 40.25 6.18 0.01
N MET A 195 40.01 7.26 0.78
CA MET A 195 40.90 8.42 0.85
C MET A 195 42.26 8.07 1.49
N PHE A 196 42.32 7.00 2.29
CA PHE A 196 43.53 6.52 2.95
C PHE A 196 44.17 5.35 2.22
N ASN A 197 43.36 4.44 1.69
CA ASN A 197 43.80 3.34 0.85
C ASN A 197 42.62 2.88 -0.02
N ALA A 198 42.78 2.95 -1.35
CA ALA A 198 41.74 2.60 -2.32
C ALA A 198 41.40 1.10 -2.39
N GLU A 199 42.31 0.22 -1.95
CA GLU A 199 42.15 -1.24 -2.00
C GLU A 199 41.50 -1.81 -0.73
N HIS A 200 41.70 -1.14 0.42
CA HIS A 200 41.15 -1.59 1.72
C HIS A 200 39.63 -1.83 1.76
N PRO A 201 38.75 -1.05 1.09
CA PRO A 201 37.31 -1.33 1.05
C PRO A 201 36.94 -2.69 0.42
N GLU A 202 37.83 -3.25 -0.40
CA GLU A 202 37.64 -4.55 -1.06
C GLU A 202 38.35 -5.70 -0.30
N MET A 203 39.02 -5.41 0.83
CA MET A 203 39.86 -6.35 1.57
C MET A 203 39.49 -6.44 3.06
N GLN A 204 39.26 -7.65 3.57
CA GLN A 204 38.98 -7.90 4.99
C GLN A 204 40.12 -7.49 5.96
N ILE A 205 41.34 -7.26 5.46
CA ILE A 205 42.51 -6.92 6.30
C ILE A 205 42.31 -5.67 7.16
N TYR A 206 41.54 -4.69 6.67
CA TYR A 206 41.21 -3.51 7.47
C TYR A 206 40.26 -3.89 8.62
N ASP A 207 39.20 -4.64 8.33
CA ASP A 207 38.19 -5.05 9.30
C ASP A 207 38.77 -5.95 10.40
N ASP A 208 39.55 -6.96 10.02
CA ASP A 208 40.21 -7.89 10.94
C ASP A 208 41.13 -7.17 11.94
N VAL A 209 41.88 -6.17 11.46
CA VAL A 209 42.81 -5.40 12.29
C VAL A 209 42.07 -4.35 13.12
N PHE A 210 41.25 -3.48 12.50
CA PHE A 210 40.65 -2.32 13.18
C PHE A 210 39.47 -2.67 14.09
N CYS A 211 38.79 -3.80 13.88
CA CYS A 211 37.81 -4.32 14.85
C CYS A 211 38.44 -4.54 16.23
N CYS A 212 39.67 -5.07 16.28
CA CYS A 212 40.36 -5.37 17.55
C CYS A 212 40.68 -4.10 18.36
N TYR A 213 40.78 -2.94 17.71
CA TYR A 213 41.06 -1.65 18.35
C TYR A 213 39.80 -0.84 18.72
N TRP A 214 38.59 -1.36 18.45
CA TRP A 214 37.34 -0.69 18.85
C TRP A 214 37.17 -0.62 20.37
N GLY A 215 37.57 -1.67 21.08
CA GLY A 215 37.49 -1.74 22.53
C GLY A 215 37.79 -3.13 23.08
N TYR A 216 38.04 -3.21 24.40
CA TYR A 216 38.30 -4.46 25.08
C TYR A 216 37.18 -5.48 24.88
N GLY A 217 37.53 -6.67 24.40
CA GLY A 217 36.58 -7.77 24.21
C GLY A 217 35.71 -7.67 22.94
N ALA A 218 36.13 -6.93 21.91
CA ALA A 218 35.42 -6.79 20.63
C ALA A 218 34.77 -8.11 20.12
N SER A 219 35.54 -9.17 19.89
CA SER A 219 35.02 -10.49 19.44
C SER A 219 33.98 -11.08 20.40
N SER A 220 34.21 -11.00 21.71
CA SER A 220 33.27 -11.51 22.72
C SER A 220 31.97 -10.69 22.77
N LEU A 221 32.02 -9.40 22.42
CA LEU A 221 30.81 -8.60 22.24
C LEU A 221 30.06 -9.01 20.98
N ILE A 222 30.75 -9.25 19.85
CA ILE A 222 30.11 -9.75 18.61
C ILE A 222 29.39 -11.08 18.91
N GLU A 223 30.07 -12.06 19.52
CA GLU A 223 29.45 -13.33 19.94
C GLU A 223 28.23 -13.14 20.84
N LYS A 224 28.28 -12.17 21.77
CA LYS A 224 27.12 -11.81 22.60
C LYS A 224 25.99 -11.22 21.76
N LYS A 225 26.27 -10.27 20.86
CA LYS A 225 25.25 -9.61 20.04
C LYS A 225 24.57 -10.59 19.08
N LEU A 226 25.27 -11.61 18.57
CA LEU A 226 24.64 -12.65 17.76
C LEU A 226 23.65 -13.50 18.57
N LYS A 227 23.94 -13.78 19.85
CA LYS A 227 23.01 -14.44 20.78
C LYS A 227 21.83 -13.52 21.16
N ASP A 228 22.10 -12.24 21.42
CA ASP A 228 21.06 -11.22 21.68
C ASP A 228 20.12 -11.10 20.46
N ARG A 229 20.65 -11.15 19.22
CA ARG A 229 19.87 -11.15 17.97
C ARG A 229 19.05 -12.43 17.81
N GLU A 230 19.61 -13.60 18.11
CA GLU A 230 18.85 -14.86 18.06
C GLU A 230 17.68 -14.86 19.03
N ALA A 231 17.91 -14.42 20.28
CA ALA A 231 16.86 -14.23 21.28
C ALA A 231 15.80 -13.24 20.78
N TYR A 232 16.20 -12.04 20.35
CA TYR A 232 15.29 -11.02 19.81
C TYR A 232 14.46 -11.50 18.61
N VAL A 233 15.05 -12.27 17.69
CA VAL A 233 14.32 -12.86 16.55
C VAL A 233 13.34 -13.93 17.01
N ASN A 234 13.66 -14.68 18.05
CA ASN A 234 12.74 -15.64 18.65
C ASN A 234 11.62 -14.94 19.43
N ASP A 235 11.90 -13.90 20.22
CA ASP A 235 10.91 -13.07 20.91
C ASP A 235 9.94 -12.42 19.91
N LEU A 236 10.44 -11.90 18.78
CA LEU A 236 9.60 -11.40 17.69
C LEU A 236 8.71 -12.51 17.11
N ARG A 237 9.28 -13.69 16.82
CA ARG A 237 8.51 -14.85 16.32
C ARG A 237 7.45 -15.30 17.33
N GLU A 238 7.74 -15.22 18.63
CA GLU A 238 6.80 -15.56 19.68
C GLU A 238 5.70 -14.51 19.85
N ALA A 239 6.01 -13.20 19.77
CA ALA A 239 5.02 -12.13 19.72
C ALA A 239 4.06 -12.32 18.53
N TYR A 240 4.60 -12.49 17.31
CA TYR A 240 3.81 -12.77 16.10
C TYR A 240 3.01 -14.09 16.17
N ARG A 241 3.40 -15.05 17.02
CA ARG A 241 2.64 -16.29 17.28
C ARG A 241 1.60 -16.12 18.37
N ALA A 242 1.88 -15.36 19.42
CA ALA A 242 0.99 -15.07 20.52
C ALA A 242 -0.21 -14.22 20.07
N GLU A 243 0.00 -13.28 19.15
CA GLU A 243 -1.08 -12.52 18.50
C GLU A 243 -2.00 -13.42 17.66
N ARG A 244 -1.49 -14.52 17.08
CA ARG A 244 -2.29 -15.54 16.37
C ARG A 244 -2.95 -16.56 17.30
N GLY A 245 -2.41 -16.78 18.50
CA GLY A 245 -2.89 -17.73 19.48
C GLY A 245 -3.71 -17.06 20.58
N GLY A 246 -4.95 -16.68 20.27
CA GLY A 246 -5.82 -15.78 21.06
C GLY A 246 -5.95 -16.01 22.58
N ARG A 247 -4.92 -15.64 23.34
CA ARG A 247 -4.97 -15.38 24.78
C ARG A 247 -4.41 -13.98 25.03
N ARG A 248 -5.29 -13.02 25.30
CA ARG A 248 -4.89 -11.71 25.85
C ARG A 248 -4.19 -11.94 27.18
N VAL A 249 -2.92 -11.52 27.27
CA VAL A 249 -2.32 -11.20 28.57
C VAL A 249 -2.86 -9.82 28.99
N PRO A 250 -3.41 -9.65 30.20
CA PRO A 250 -3.86 -8.34 30.67
C PRO A 250 -2.70 -7.34 30.68
N ARG A 251 -2.98 -6.09 30.32
CA ARG A 251 -1.98 -5.02 30.20
C ARG A 251 -1.68 -4.35 31.54
N GLU A 252 -1.31 -5.16 32.54
CA GLU A 252 -0.82 -4.72 33.85
C GLU A 252 0.39 -5.57 34.28
N GLN A 253 1.37 -4.93 34.92
CA GLN A 253 2.63 -5.53 35.43
C GLN A 253 3.67 -5.98 34.39
N ALA A 254 4.16 -5.03 33.60
CA ALA A 254 5.54 -5.13 33.08
C ALA A 254 6.54 -4.92 34.23
N VAL A 255 6.90 -6.00 34.92
CA VAL A 255 7.93 -5.99 35.97
C VAL A 255 9.31 -5.92 35.31
N CYS A 256 10.06 -4.85 35.57
CA CYS A 256 11.47 -4.75 35.18
C CYS A 256 12.29 -5.88 35.87
N PRO A 257 13.17 -6.60 35.15
CA PRO A 257 14.04 -7.58 35.78
C PRO A 257 15.00 -6.89 36.77
N ALA A 258 15.19 -7.49 37.94
CA ALA A 258 15.84 -6.87 39.08
C ALA A 258 17.32 -6.56 38.84
N SER A 259 17.73 -5.34 39.20
CA SER A 259 19.13 -4.94 39.33
C SER A 259 19.76 -5.55 40.59
N ALA A 260 20.87 -6.26 40.44
CA ALA A 260 21.73 -6.62 41.56
C ALA A 260 22.81 -5.54 41.79
N ASP A 261 22.96 -5.12 43.04
CA ASP A 261 24.04 -4.32 43.65
C ASP A 261 24.47 -2.99 43.00
N ARG A 262 24.03 -1.89 43.63
CA ARG A 262 24.85 -0.68 43.82
C ARG A 262 24.91 -0.29 45.31
N PRO A 263 26.07 0.15 45.83
CA PRO A 263 26.19 0.64 47.19
C PRO A 263 25.53 2.02 47.38
N ARG A 264 25.12 2.31 48.62
CA ARG A 264 24.47 3.57 49.06
C ARG A 264 25.23 4.82 48.60
N ALA A 265 24.51 5.75 47.97
CA ALA A 265 24.91 7.14 47.81
C ALA A 265 24.05 8.06 48.70
N VAL A 266 24.64 9.15 49.16
CA VAL A 266 24.08 10.09 50.14
C VAL A 266 23.07 11.04 49.48
N ALA A 267 22.01 11.41 50.21
CA ALA A 267 21.00 12.34 49.73
C ALA A 267 21.53 13.78 49.58
N THR A 268 21.25 14.41 48.45
CA THR A 268 21.34 15.87 48.23
C THR A 268 20.02 16.37 47.63
N PRO A 269 19.57 17.59 47.98
CA PRO A 269 18.19 18.02 47.75
C PRO A 269 17.94 18.61 46.36
N THR A 270 16.70 18.47 45.89
CA THR A 270 16.17 19.08 44.67
C THR A 270 16.02 20.60 44.83
N PRO A 271 16.52 21.44 43.89
CA PRO A 271 16.08 22.82 43.77
C PRO A 271 14.73 22.89 43.04
N ALA A 272 13.77 23.64 43.60
CA ALA A 272 12.49 23.89 42.96
C ALA A 272 12.56 25.10 42.00
N SER A 273 11.82 25.04 40.90
CA SER A 273 11.60 26.21 40.03
C SER A 273 10.76 27.29 40.75
N PRO A 274 10.95 28.58 40.43
CA PRO A 274 10.37 29.66 41.22
C PRO A 274 8.90 29.94 40.86
N ALA A 275 8.08 30.14 41.89
CA ALA A 275 6.76 30.78 41.79
C ALA A 275 6.66 31.91 42.82
N TRP A 276 6.22 33.10 42.37
CA TRP A 276 5.92 34.27 43.18
C TRP A 276 4.38 34.43 43.33
N PRO A 277 3.85 35.20 44.29
CA PRO A 277 3.83 34.85 45.71
C PRO A 277 2.38 34.75 46.28
N THR A 278 2.28 34.25 47.51
CA THR A 278 1.06 34.02 48.30
C THR A 278 0.35 35.31 48.76
N PRO A 279 -0.90 35.28 49.32
CA PRO A 279 -1.05 35.02 50.77
C PRO A 279 -2.34 34.33 51.26
N ALA A 280 -2.14 33.43 52.25
CA ALA A 280 -3.03 33.10 53.40
C ALA A 280 -4.45 32.50 53.13
N ALA A 281 -5.06 31.72 54.04
CA ALA A 281 -4.75 31.43 55.45
C ALA A 281 -5.15 29.95 55.80
N VAL A 282 -4.29 29.14 56.46
CA VAL A 282 -4.15 28.95 57.93
C VAL A 282 -5.05 27.83 58.53
N ARG A 283 -4.37 26.77 59.05
CA ARG A 283 -4.80 25.78 60.10
C ARG A 283 -5.92 24.78 59.73
N SER A 284 -5.99 23.57 60.31
CA SER A 284 -5.04 22.84 61.19
C SER A 284 -5.35 21.33 61.25
N GLU A 285 -4.40 20.57 61.79
CA GLU A 285 -4.36 19.15 62.14
C GLU A 285 -5.59 18.56 62.87
N GLY A 286 -5.69 17.21 62.86
CA GLY A 286 -6.62 16.39 63.68
C GLY A 286 -7.32 15.31 62.84
N ARG A 287 -6.94 14.03 62.77
CA ARG A 287 -6.36 13.03 63.71
C ARG A 287 -7.42 12.32 64.58
N ASP A 288 -7.39 10.97 64.50
CA ASP A 288 -7.97 9.95 65.39
C ASP A 288 -9.51 9.82 65.52
N GLY A 289 -9.96 8.58 65.77
CA GLY A 289 -11.30 8.27 66.29
C GLY A 289 -12.08 7.20 65.50
N GLY A 290 -12.14 5.96 65.99
CA GLY A 290 -13.01 4.90 65.48
C GLY A 290 -14.06 4.44 66.49
N GLY A 291 -14.77 3.34 66.22
CA GLY A 291 -15.48 2.56 67.26
C GLY A 291 -16.88 2.03 66.90
N GLY A 292 -17.15 0.77 67.27
CA GLY A 292 -18.48 0.12 67.32
C GLY A 292 -19.06 -0.29 65.95
N GLY A 293 -19.62 -1.49 65.72
CA GLY A 293 -20.24 -2.48 66.61
C GLY A 293 -21.77 -2.47 66.44
N GLY A 294 -22.53 -3.57 66.36
CA GLY A 294 -22.22 -5.01 66.33
C GLY A 294 -23.52 -5.86 66.37
N GLY A 295 -23.43 -7.18 66.14
CA GLY A 295 -24.53 -8.16 66.29
C GLY A 295 -25.54 -8.28 65.11
N GLY A 296 -26.13 -9.45 64.81
CA GLY A 296 -25.95 -10.80 65.36
C GLY A 296 -26.95 -11.85 64.80
N GLY A 297 -26.65 -13.15 64.94
CA GLY A 297 -27.48 -14.32 64.54
C GLY A 297 -27.36 -14.73 63.05
N GLY A 298 -27.24 -15.99 62.61
CA GLY A 298 -27.38 -17.31 63.25
C GLY A 298 -28.61 -18.07 62.73
N GLY A 299 -28.58 -19.32 62.25
CA GLY A 299 -27.47 -20.25 61.96
C GLY A 299 -27.95 -21.61 61.37
N GLY A 300 -27.00 -22.48 61.00
CA GLY A 300 -27.12 -23.93 60.71
C GLY A 300 -27.51 -24.33 59.28
N ASP A 301 -27.18 -25.48 58.69
CA ASP A 301 -26.34 -26.67 58.95
C ASP A 301 -26.81 -27.71 57.87
N ALA A 302 -26.11 -28.74 57.36
CA ALA A 302 -24.71 -29.20 57.42
C ALA A 302 -24.47 -30.27 56.29
N ASN A 303 -23.19 -30.60 55.98
CA ASN A 303 -22.58 -31.93 55.60
C ASN A 303 -23.32 -32.98 54.71
N HIS A 304 -22.74 -33.83 53.85
CA HIS A 304 -21.38 -34.35 53.49
C HIS A 304 -21.40 -34.79 51.97
N GLY A 305 -20.35 -35.30 51.28
CA GLY A 305 -18.91 -35.43 51.57
C GLY A 305 -18.22 -36.71 50.99
N ARG A 306 -17.22 -36.52 50.10
CA ARG A 306 -16.17 -37.47 49.57
C ARG A 306 -16.48 -38.54 48.47
N SER A 307 -15.45 -38.75 47.63
CA SER A 307 -15.19 -39.73 46.54
C SER A 307 -14.89 -41.17 47.06
N PRO A 308 -14.46 -42.22 46.28
CA PRO A 308 -13.87 -42.28 44.90
C PRO A 308 -14.32 -43.49 43.99
N ALA A 309 -13.55 -43.78 42.93
CA ALA A 309 -13.63 -44.89 41.93
C ALA A 309 -13.21 -46.29 42.51
N PRO A 310 -13.16 -47.47 41.80
CA PRO A 310 -13.06 -47.71 40.34
C PRO A 310 -13.75 -48.97 39.69
N SER A 311 -13.54 -49.12 38.37
CA SER A 311 -13.62 -50.28 37.44
C SER A 311 -14.03 -51.71 37.87
N LEU A 312 -14.88 -52.41 37.08
CA LEU A 312 -14.54 -53.56 36.19
C LEU A 312 -15.76 -54.33 35.59
N SER A 313 -15.46 -55.07 34.51
CA SER A 313 -16.11 -56.29 33.94
C SER A 313 -17.46 -56.24 33.16
N ASN A 314 -17.53 -57.18 32.21
CA ASN A 314 -18.56 -57.46 31.20
C ASN A 314 -18.87 -58.98 31.26
N PRO A 315 -19.99 -59.52 30.70
CA PRO A 315 -19.82 -60.30 29.45
C PRO A 315 -21.05 -60.43 28.51
N GLY A 316 -20.76 -60.62 27.20
CA GLY A 316 -21.37 -61.61 26.26
C GLY A 316 -22.84 -61.42 25.82
N SER A 317 -23.33 -61.86 24.64
CA SER A 317 -22.78 -62.57 23.45
C SER A 317 -23.82 -62.38 22.30
N GLY A 318 -23.58 -62.58 21.00
CA GLY A 318 -22.38 -62.93 20.23
C GLY A 318 -22.72 -63.27 18.75
N SER A 319 -21.68 -63.57 17.95
CA SER A 319 -21.67 -64.31 16.67
C SER A 319 -22.41 -63.74 15.43
N GLY A 320 -21.86 -63.83 14.20
CA GLY A 320 -20.61 -64.47 13.78
C GLY A 320 -20.13 -64.05 12.38
N SER A 321 -18.91 -64.46 12.04
CA SER A 321 -18.11 -63.90 10.94
C SER A 321 -17.87 -64.88 9.78
N GLY A 322 -17.49 -64.38 8.61
CA GLY A 322 -16.96 -65.18 7.49
C GLY A 322 -16.28 -64.33 6.42
N SER A 323 -14.96 -64.20 6.48
CA SER A 323 -14.12 -63.63 5.41
C SER A 323 -13.64 -64.75 4.47
N TYR A 324 -12.98 -64.41 3.35
CA TYR A 324 -11.63 -64.84 2.91
C TYR A 324 -11.48 -64.64 1.39
N SER A 325 -10.40 -63.97 0.97
CA SER A 325 -10.02 -63.77 -0.45
C SER A 325 -9.08 -64.85 -0.95
N SER A 326 -9.04 -65.13 -2.27
CA SER A 326 -7.81 -65.34 -3.05
C SER A 326 -8.10 -65.60 -4.54
N GLY A 327 -7.12 -65.34 -5.42
CA GLY A 327 -6.94 -66.09 -6.67
C GLY A 327 -7.18 -65.35 -7.99
N SER A 328 -6.13 -64.73 -8.54
CA SER A 328 -6.02 -64.37 -9.97
C SER A 328 -4.99 -65.29 -10.63
N LEU A 329 -5.24 -65.76 -11.86
CA LEU A 329 -4.21 -66.19 -12.82
C LEU A 329 -4.75 -66.28 -14.26
N THR A 330 -3.87 -66.01 -15.23
CA THR A 330 -4.07 -65.93 -16.70
C THR A 330 -4.15 -67.33 -17.37
N SER A 331 -4.45 -67.57 -18.67
CA SER A 331 -4.12 -66.84 -19.91
C SER A 331 -4.82 -67.40 -21.19
N HIS A 332 -4.82 -66.63 -22.29
CA HIS A 332 -4.95 -66.99 -23.74
C HIS A 332 -6.24 -67.71 -24.23
N ARG A 333 -6.87 -67.35 -25.38
CA ARG A 333 -6.32 -67.20 -26.77
C ARG A 333 -7.11 -66.17 -27.64
N ARG A 334 -6.63 -65.89 -28.86
CA ARG A 334 -7.05 -64.81 -29.80
C ARG A 334 -8.10 -65.26 -30.88
N PRO A 335 -8.59 -64.38 -31.81
CA PRO A 335 -9.95 -64.39 -32.40
C PRO A 335 -9.94 -64.91 -33.88
N PRO A 336 -10.81 -64.54 -34.84
CA PRO A 336 -12.12 -63.82 -34.80
C PRO A 336 -13.26 -64.51 -35.57
N ASN A 337 -14.48 -63.96 -35.53
CA ASN A 337 -15.22 -63.69 -36.78
C ASN A 337 -16.31 -62.61 -36.65
N GLU A 338 -16.72 -62.08 -37.80
CA GLU A 338 -17.54 -60.88 -37.97
C GLU A 338 -19.07 -61.17 -37.96
N GLY A 339 -19.87 -60.11 -37.77
CA GLY A 339 -21.27 -60.07 -38.23
C GLY A 339 -22.38 -60.21 -37.18
N SER A 340 -22.79 -59.08 -36.57
CA SER A 340 -24.20 -58.79 -36.20
C SER A 340 -24.38 -57.35 -35.67
N SER A 341 -23.86 -56.37 -36.40
CA SER A 341 -24.13 -54.94 -36.17
C SER A 341 -25.49 -54.52 -36.73
N ALA A 342 -26.58 -54.91 -36.04
CA ALA A 342 -27.95 -54.47 -36.41
C ALA A 342 -28.95 -54.31 -35.26
N GLN A 343 -28.75 -54.88 -34.06
CA GLN A 343 -29.79 -54.93 -33.00
C GLN A 343 -29.34 -54.50 -31.59
N GLN A 344 -28.24 -53.74 -31.46
CA GLN A 344 -27.81 -53.16 -30.17
C GLN A 344 -27.61 -51.62 -30.18
N GLN A 345 -28.15 -50.90 -31.16
CA GLN A 345 -28.10 -49.43 -31.23
C GLN A 345 -29.31 -48.71 -30.58
N GLN A 346 -29.89 -49.26 -29.52
CA GLN A 346 -30.98 -48.61 -28.76
C GLN A 346 -30.74 -48.47 -27.23
N GLN A 347 -29.56 -48.80 -26.71
CA GLN A 347 -29.24 -48.62 -25.27
C GLN A 347 -27.85 -48.00 -25.00
N GLN A 348 -27.44 -47.02 -25.80
CA GLN A 348 -26.43 -46.03 -25.41
C GLN A 348 -26.88 -44.60 -25.77
N GLN A 349 -28.03 -44.18 -25.22
CA GLN A 349 -28.16 -42.77 -24.90
C GLN A 349 -27.09 -42.46 -23.85
N GLN A 350 -26.14 -41.61 -24.20
CA GLN A 350 -25.17 -41.07 -23.24
C GLN A 350 -25.97 -40.42 -22.11
N GLN A 351 -25.91 -40.98 -20.91
CA GLN A 351 -26.52 -40.35 -19.73
C GLN A 351 -25.83 -39.00 -19.56
N GLN A 352 -26.53 -37.92 -19.88
CA GLN A 352 -26.01 -36.57 -19.65
C GLN A 352 -25.67 -36.43 -18.17
N PRO A 353 -24.54 -35.79 -17.83
CA PRO A 353 -24.16 -35.57 -16.43
C PRO A 353 -25.27 -34.80 -15.70
N TYR A 354 -26.03 -35.48 -14.85
CA TYR A 354 -27.13 -34.86 -14.11
C TYR A 354 -26.63 -34.27 -12.80
N VAL A 355 -26.86 -32.96 -12.62
CA VAL A 355 -26.63 -32.26 -11.35
C VAL A 355 -27.95 -31.64 -10.91
N PRO A 356 -28.44 -31.92 -9.68
CA PRO A 356 -29.68 -31.32 -9.18
C PRO A 356 -29.63 -29.80 -9.20
N GLU A 357 -30.72 -29.16 -9.63
CA GLU A 357 -30.87 -27.70 -9.72
C GLU A 357 -30.53 -26.98 -8.41
N ALA A 358 -31.03 -27.48 -7.28
CA ALA A 358 -30.73 -26.97 -5.94
C ALA A 358 -29.21 -26.98 -5.62
N ARG A 359 -28.43 -27.90 -6.21
CA ARG A 359 -26.97 -27.92 -6.05
C ARG A 359 -26.31 -26.79 -6.85
N LEU A 360 -26.82 -26.46 -8.04
CA LEU A 360 -26.32 -25.33 -8.85
C LEU A 360 -26.60 -24.00 -8.16
N VAL A 361 -27.82 -23.80 -7.65
CA VAL A 361 -28.19 -22.61 -6.86
C VAL A 361 -27.30 -22.47 -5.62
N HIS A 362 -27.06 -23.56 -4.89
CA HIS A 362 -26.14 -23.55 -3.75
C HIS A 362 -24.70 -23.20 -4.15
N LEU A 363 -24.19 -23.69 -5.30
CA LEU A 363 -22.86 -23.34 -5.80
C LEU A 363 -22.75 -21.84 -6.13
N TYR A 364 -23.77 -21.25 -6.77
CA TYR A 364 -23.86 -19.80 -6.99
C TYR A 364 -23.76 -19.01 -5.67
N TYR A 365 -24.56 -19.37 -4.66
CA TYR A 365 -24.53 -18.69 -3.36
C TYR A 365 -23.24 -18.90 -2.57
N THR A 366 -22.52 -20.01 -2.81
CA THR A 366 -21.27 -20.33 -2.10
C THR A 366 -20.05 -19.63 -2.69
N PHE A 367 -19.99 -19.43 -4.02
CA PHE A 367 -18.75 -19.02 -4.71
C PHE A 367 -18.88 -17.78 -5.60
N PHE A 368 -20.09 -17.25 -5.83
CA PHE A 368 -20.30 -16.09 -6.71
C PHE A 368 -21.09 -14.96 -6.03
N HIS A 369 -22.18 -15.30 -5.32
CA HIS A 369 -23.06 -14.30 -4.72
C HIS A 369 -22.34 -13.37 -3.75
N GLN A 370 -21.41 -13.87 -2.92
CA GLN A 370 -20.66 -13.05 -1.96
C GLN A 370 -19.92 -11.87 -2.63
N ALA A 371 -19.39 -12.08 -3.84
CA ALA A 371 -18.66 -11.06 -4.59
C ALA A 371 -19.58 -10.08 -5.35
N HIS A 372 -20.82 -10.49 -5.64
CA HIS A 372 -21.83 -9.73 -6.39
C HIS A 372 -23.23 -9.89 -5.75
N PRO A 373 -23.45 -9.41 -4.50
CA PRO A 373 -24.56 -9.85 -3.65
C PRO A 373 -25.88 -9.13 -3.95
N ILE A 374 -26.27 -9.05 -5.23
CA ILE A 374 -27.45 -8.30 -5.70
C ILE A 374 -28.78 -9.02 -5.48
N LEU A 375 -28.78 -10.35 -5.36
CA LEU A 375 -29.99 -11.14 -5.11
C LEU A 375 -30.24 -11.31 -3.62
N VAL A 376 -31.51 -11.53 -3.23
CA VAL A 376 -31.88 -11.81 -1.84
C VAL A 376 -31.14 -13.04 -1.27
N PRO A 377 -30.95 -13.15 0.05
CA PRO A 377 -30.27 -14.29 0.67
C PRO A 377 -30.90 -15.64 0.28
N ALA A 378 -30.06 -16.68 0.15
CA ALA A 378 -30.45 -18.00 -0.36
C ALA A 378 -31.72 -18.60 0.29
N ALA A 379 -31.90 -18.39 1.61
CA ALA A 379 -33.08 -18.87 2.33
C ALA A 379 -34.39 -18.19 1.90
N SER A 380 -34.33 -16.95 1.42
CA SER A 380 -35.48 -16.22 0.85
C SER A 380 -35.63 -16.49 -0.64
N TYR A 381 -34.53 -16.56 -1.39
CA TYR A 381 -34.53 -16.91 -2.82
C TYR A 381 -35.23 -18.26 -3.07
N ASN A 382 -34.87 -19.30 -2.30
CA ASN A 382 -35.47 -20.64 -2.41
C ASN A 382 -36.94 -20.74 -1.98
N ARG A 383 -37.51 -19.68 -1.39
CA ARG A 383 -38.94 -19.61 -0.97
C ARG A 383 -39.79 -18.76 -1.92
N GLN A 384 -39.17 -18.01 -2.81
CA GLN A 384 -39.83 -17.15 -3.79
C GLN A 384 -39.89 -17.88 -5.15
N ASP A 385 -40.98 -17.69 -5.87
CA ASP A 385 -41.06 -18.12 -7.27
C ASP A 385 -40.25 -17.12 -8.12
N GLN A 386 -39.11 -17.57 -8.64
CA GLN A 386 -38.16 -16.72 -9.36
C GLN A 386 -38.45 -16.78 -10.86
N PRO A 387 -38.44 -15.64 -11.59
CA PRO A 387 -38.64 -15.65 -13.04
C PRO A 387 -37.66 -16.59 -13.74
N ASP A 388 -38.15 -17.34 -14.73
CA ASP A 388 -37.41 -18.42 -15.40
C ASP A 388 -36.04 -17.96 -15.94
N TYR A 389 -35.97 -16.77 -16.52
CA TYR A 389 -34.74 -16.14 -16.99
C TYR A 389 -33.73 -15.86 -15.87
N LEU A 390 -34.16 -15.36 -14.71
CA LEU A 390 -33.28 -15.07 -13.58
C LEU A 390 -32.78 -16.36 -12.94
N HIS A 391 -33.68 -17.33 -12.75
CA HIS A 391 -33.33 -18.64 -12.19
C HIS A 391 -32.36 -19.40 -13.12
N GLN A 392 -32.54 -19.30 -14.43
CA GLN A 392 -31.61 -19.88 -15.40
C GLN A 392 -30.21 -19.24 -15.32
N VAL A 393 -30.10 -17.91 -15.18
CA VAL A 393 -28.79 -17.24 -15.01
C VAL A 393 -28.09 -17.73 -13.74
N VAL A 394 -28.81 -17.88 -12.62
CA VAL A 394 -28.26 -18.45 -11.37
C VAL A 394 -27.76 -19.88 -11.57
N ARG A 395 -28.49 -20.73 -12.30
CA ARG A 395 -28.06 -22.10 -12.65
C ARG A 395 -26.85 -22.12 -13.58
N PHE A 396 -26.81 -21.25 -14.58
CA PHE A 396 -25.69 -21.10 -15.53
C PHE A 396 -24.40 -20.67 -14.81
N ILE A 397 -24.48 -19.73 -13.88
CA ILE A 397 -23.33 -19.37 -13.04
C ILE A 397 -22.95 -20.55 -12.13
N GLY A 398 -23.93 -21.19 -11.48
CA GLY A 398 -23.72 -22.36 -10.62
C GLY A 398 -23.06 -23.55 -11.33
N SER A 399 -23.27 -23.74 -12.65
CA SER A 399 -22.64 -24.82 -13.42
C SER A 399 -21.13 -24.63 -13.60
N HIS A 400 -20.61 -23.40 -13.61
CA HIS A 400 -19.16 -23.12 -13.72
C HIS A 400 -18.37 -23.61 -12.50
N TYR A 401 -19.03 -23.77 -11.35
CA TYR A 401 -18.45 -24.33 -10.12
C TYR A 401 -18.77 -25.82 -9.94
N SER A 402 -19.47 -26.44 -10.90
CA SER A 402 -19.73 -27.88 -10.91
C SER A 402 -18.48 -28.64 -11.34
N LYS A 403 -18.22 -29.79 -10.71
CA LYS A 403 -17.18 -30.73 -11.14
C LYS A 403 -17.68 -31.73 -12.20
N VAL A 404 -18.95 -31.63 -12.60
CA VAL A 404 -19.64 -32.63 -13.44
C VAL A 404 -20.22 -32.03 -14.71
N LEU A 405 -20.73 -30.79 -14.65
CA LEU A 405 -21.18 -30.02 -15.81
C LEU A 405 -20.04 -29.20 -16.39
N ARG A 406 -20.20 -28.76 -17.65
CA ARG A 406 -19.35 -27.74 -18.27
C ARG A 406 -20.04 -26.39 -18.09
N GLY A 407 -19.25 -25.33 -17.98
CA GLY A 407 -19.77 -23.96 -17.90
C GLY A 407 -20.61 -23.54 -19.12
N ASP A 408 -20.46 -24.24 -20.25
CA ASP A 408 -21.14 -23.93 -21.51
C ASP A 408 -22.58 -24.49 -21.58
N ASP A 409 -22.92 -25.49 -20.78
CA ASP A 409 -24.11 -26.35 -20.95
C ASP A 409 -25.45 -25.60 -20.89
N PHE A 410 -25.48 -24.38 -20.32
CA PHE A 410 -26.68 -23.55 -20.22
C PHE A 410 -26.61 -22.24 -21.03
N LEU A 411 -25.53 -21.95 -21.76
CA LEU A 411 -25.30 -20.64 -22.40
C LEU A 411 -26.41 -20.27 -23.39
N GLU A 412 -26.69 -21.14 -24.36
CA GLU A 412 -27.68 -20.88 -25.42
C GLU A 412 -29.09 -20.68 -24.84
N GLN A 413 -29.51 -21.57 -23.93
CA GLN A 413 -30.79 -21.45 -23.23
C GLN A 413 -30.90 -20.13 -22.44
N THR A 414 -29.81 -19.71 -21.79
CA THR A 414 -29.76 -18.45 -21.03
C THR A 414 -29.89 -17.24 -21.95
N ALA A 415 -29.14 -17.22 -23.07
CA ALA A 415 -29.20 -16.15 -24.06
C ALA A 415 -30.60 -16.02 -24.69
N VAL A 416 -31.28 -17.15 -24.97
CA VAL A 416 -32.66 -17.15 -25.48
C VAL A 416 -33.63 -16.54 -24.47
N LEU A 417 -33.59 -16.95 -23.19
CA LEU A 417 -34.46 -16.40 -22.15
C LEU A 417 -34.19 -14.89 -21.92
N LEU A 418 -32.93 -14.47 -21.94
CA LEU A 418 -32.53 -13.07 -21.84
C LEU A 418 -32.79 -12.24 -23.10
N SER A 419 -33.23 -12.83 -24.22
CA SER A 419 -33.60 -12.07 -25.42
C SER A 419 -35.04 -11.54 -25.39
N ARG A 420 -35.86 -11.98 -24.42
CA ARG A 420 -37.24 -11.52 -24.23
C ARG A 420 -37.31 -10.04 -23.85
N ASP A 421 -38.32 -9.33 -24.36
CA ASP A 421 -38.63 -7.93 -24.03
C ASP A 421 -39.41 -7.82 -22.72
N GLU A 422 -38.77 -8.23 -21.62
CA GLU A 422 -39.31 -8.20 -20.27
C GLU A 422 -38.79 -6.97 -19.53
N ARG A 423 -39.69 -6.08 -19.09
CA ARG A 423 -39.32 -4.78 -18.47
C ARG A 423 -39.47 -4.82 -16.95
N SER A 424 -38.69 -5.68 -16.30
CA SER A 424 -38.74 -5.92 -14.85
C SER A 424 -37.39 -5.64 -14.15
N PRO A 425 -37.39 -5.35 -12.82
CA PRO A 425 -36.14 -5.28 -12.05
C PRO A 425 -35.38 -6.61 -12.03
N ALA A 426 -36.09 -7.74 -12.06
CA ALA A 426 -35.48 -9.07 -12.14
C ALA A 426 -34.73 -9.29 -13.46
N MET A 427 -35.21 -8.73 -14.58
CA MET A 427 -34.51 -8.79 -15.87
C MET A 427 -33.21 -7.97 -15.83
N VAL A 428 -33.21 -6.81 -15.16
CA VAL A 428 -31.98 -6.03 -14.90
C VAL A 428 -30.96 -6.88 -14.11
N GLN A 429 -31.40 -7.53 -13.03
CA GLN A 429 -30.55 -8.42 -12.22
C GLN A 429 -29.99 -9.58 -13.06
N ALA A 430 -30.82 -10.23 -13.87
CA ALA A 430 -30.43 -11.35 -14.72
C ALA A 430 -29.41 -10.93 -15.80
N LEU A 431 -29.63 -9.79 -16.46
CA LEU A 431 -28.70 -9.24 -17.46
C LEU A 431 -27.36 -8.79 -16.86
N LEU A 432 -27.37 -8.22 -15.65
CA LEU A 432 -26.14 -7.85 -14.94
C LEU A 432 -25.32 -9.09 -14.55
N LEU A 433 -25.95 -10.08 -13.92
CA LEU A 433 -25.29 -11.34 -13.56
C LEU A 433 -24.75 -12.07 -14.80
N PHE A 434 -25.51 -12.05 -15.90
CA PHE A 434 -25.08 -12.57 -17.19
C PHE A 434 -23.87 -11.81 -17.75
N SER A 435 -23.87 -10.47 -17.71
CA SER A 435 -22.71 -9.66 -18.13
C SER A 435 -21.45 -10.03 -17.35
N ILE A 436 -21.55 -10.18 -16.02
CA ILE A 436 -20.41 -10.52 -15.15
C ILE A 436 -19.81 -11.88 -15.55
N ILE A 437 -20.64 -12.93 -15.66
CA ILE A 437 -20.14 -14.28 -15.98
C ILE A 437 -19.62 -14.39 -17.42
N ILE A 438 -20.25 -13.69 -18.38
CA ILE A 438 -19.81 -13.65 -19.78
C ILE A 438 -18.46 -12.91 -19.92
N SER A 439 -18.19 -11.90 -19.08
CA SER A 439 -16.87 -11.27 -18.99
C SER A 439 -15.80 -12.23 -18.44
N ALA A 440 -16.13 -13.08 -17.47
CA ALA A 440 -15.21 -14.12 -16.94
C ALA A 440 -14.94 -15.26 -17.94
N ARG A 441 -15.84 -15.42 -18.92
CA ARG A 441 -15.70 -16.31 -20.08
C ARG A 441 -14.96 -15.66 -21.26
N ASN A 442 -14.44 -14.44 -21.09
CA ASN A 442 -13.74 -13.64 -22.10
C ASN A 442 -14.58 -13.21 -23.33
N SER A 443 -15.91 -13.28 -23.25
CA SER A 443 -16.83 -12.86 -24.31
C SER A 443 -17.15 -11.35 -24.21
N ARG A 444 -16.14 -10.49 -24.27
CA ARG A 444 -16.25 -9.04 -23.96
C ARG A 444 -17.40 -8.33 -24.68
N ARG A 445 -17.60 -8.55 -25.98
CA ARG A 445 -18.68 -7.90 -26.76
C ARG A 445 -20.08 -8.26 -26.25
N GLU A 446 -20.28 -9.51 -25.86
CA GLU A 446 -21.56 -10.01 -25.33
C GLU A 446 -21.79 -9.48 -23.91
N ALA A 447 -20.75 -9.43 -23.08
CA ALA A 447 -20.81 -8.84 -21.74
C ALA A 447 -21.18 -7.35 -21.77
N VAL A 448 -20.57 -6.58 -22.69
CA VAL A 448 -20.88 -5.15 -22.90
C VAL A 448 -22.30 -4.98 -23.46
N SER A 449 -22.75 -5.83 -24.39
CA SER A 449 -24.13 -5.79 -24.90
C SER A 449 -25.17 -6.05 -23.80
N ALA A 450 -24.94 -7.07 -22.97
CA ALA A 450 -25.81 -7.42 -21.83
C ALA A 450 -25.86 -6.31 -20.78
N LEU A 451 -24.70 -5.75 -20.38
CA LEU A 451 -24.66 -4.61 -19.47
C LEU A 451 -25.33 -3.37 -20.08
N SER A 452 -25.09 -3.10 -21.37
CA SER A 452 -25.66 -1.93 -22.04
C SER A 452 -27.19 -1.94 -21.96
N ARG A 453 -27.80 -3.10 -22.24
CA ARG A 453 -29.25 -3.35 -22.01
C ARG A 453 -29.64 -3.24 -20.55
N ALA A 454 -28.89 -3.82 -19.61
CA ALA A 454 -29.21 -3.77 -18.19
C ALA A 454 -29.28 -2.33 -17.65
N VAL A 455 -28.29 -1.50 -18.00
CA VAL A 455 -28.24 -0.08 -17.63
C VAL A 455 -29.35 0.71 -18.31
N SER A 456 -29.59 0.52 -19.62
CA SER A 456 -30.72 1.20 -20.29
C SER A 456 -32.06 0.87 -19.62
N LEU A 457 -32.30 -0.41 -19.32
CA LEU A 457 -33.53 -0.83 -18.65
C LEU A 457 -33.62 -0.30 -17.21
N ALA A 458 -32.51 -0.27 -16.46
CA ALA A 458 -32.46 0.29 -15.12
C ALA A 458 -32.76 1.80 -15.10
N LEU A 459 -32.23 2.55 -16.07
CA LEU A 459 -32.49 3.98 -16.23
C LEU A 459 -33.95 4.24 -16.65
N ASP A 460 -34.48 3.49 -17.61
CA ASP A 460 -35.88 3.58 -18.04
C ASP A 460 -36.87 3.28 -16.89
N LEU A 461 -36.52 2.34 -16.01
CA LEU A 461 -37.29 2.01 -14.81
C LEU A 461 -37.11 3.03 -13.67
N GLY A 462 -36.12 3.93 -13.76
CA GLY A 462 -35.80 4.91 -12.73
C GLY A 462 -35.08 4.33 -11.51
N MET A 463 -34.30 3.25 -11.69
CA MET A 463 -33.63 2.51 -10.61
C MET A 463 -32.61 3.34 -9.80
N SER A 464 -32.15 4.45 -10.36
CA SER A 464 -31.27 5.45 -9.73
C SER A 464 -31.96 6.35 -8.69
N ARG A 465 -33.28 6.29 -8.56
CA ARG A 465 -34.06 7.18 -7.69
C ARG A 465 -34.20 6.63 -6.27
N ALA A 466 -34.23 7.55 -5.28
CA ALA A 466 -34.39 7.23 -3.86
C ALA A 466 -35.65 6.39 -3.55
N ASP A 467 -36.73 6.62 -4.30
CA ASP A 467 -38.04 6.00 -4.10
C ASP A 467 -38.22 4.65 -4.83
N PHE A 468 -37.33 4.31 -5.76
CA PHE A 468 -37.49 3.12 -6.62
C PHE A 468 -37.52 1.81 -5.82
N ALA A 469 -36.50 1.58 -4.99
CA ALA A 469 -36.32 0.29 -4.33
C ALA A 469 -37.46 -0.06 -3.36
N VAL A 470 -38.13 0.94 -2.79
CA VAL A 470 -39.30 0.75 -1.91
C VAL A 470 -40.59 0.51 -2.72
N ARG A 471 -40.71 1.10 -3.91
CA ARG A 471 -41.88 0.93 -4.79
C ARG A 471 -41.95 -0.45 -5.45
N TYR A 472 -40.80 -1.05 -5.73
CA TYR A 472 -40.68 -2.32 -6.46
C TYR A 472 -40.32 -3.53 -5.56
N SER A 473 -40.44 -3.39 -4.24
CA SER A 473 -40.12 -4.44 -3.27
C SER A 473 -41.32 -5.12 -2.63
N ASP A 474 -42.55 -4.71 -2.96
CA ASP A 474 -43.81 -5.19 -2.37
C ASP A 474 -43.80 -5.20 -0.82
N GLY A 475 -43.10 -4.24 -0.22
CA GLY A 475 -42.95 -4.10 1.24
C GLY A 475 -41.88 -5.00 1.86
N SER A 476 -41.13 -5.79 1.08
CA SER A 476 -40.03 -6.62 1.57
C SER A 476 -38.74 -5.82 1.76
N GLU A 477 -38.22 -5.74 2.98
CA GLU A 477 -36.94 -5.09 3.29
C GLU A 477 -35.77 -5.74 2.54
N LEU A 478 -35.74 -7.08 2.46
CA LEU A 478 -34.71 -7.82 1.72
C LEU A 478 -34.77 -7.51 0.22
N GLN A 479 -35.96 -7.38 -0.36
CA GLN A 479 -36.11 -7.01 -1.77
C GLN A 479 -35.71 -5.54 -1.99
N THR A 480 -36.02 -4.66 -1.04
CA THR A 480 -35.60 -3.24 -1.06
C THR A 480 -34.07 -3.10 -1.03
N GLU A 481 -33.37 -3.94 -0.27
CA GLU A 481 -31.89 -3.98 -0.24
C GLU A 481 -31.31 -4.61 -1.52
N SER A 482 -31.87 -5.73 -1.99
CA SER A 482 -31.55 -6.39 -3.28
C SER A 482 -31.58 -5.39 -4.45
N LEU A 483 -32.62 -4.56 -4.55
CA LEU A 483 -32.75 -3.53 -5.59
C LEU A 483 -31.73 -2.39 -5.43
N ARG A 484 -31.42 -1.94 -4.20
CA ARG A 484 -30.36 -0.93 -3.97
C ARG A 484 -28.98 -1.46 -4.37
N ARG A 485 -28.66 -2.70 -4.01
CA ARG A 485 -27.43 -3.38 -4.42
C ARG A 485 -27.36 -3.57 -5.94
N THR A 486 -28.48 -3.85 -6.59
CA THR A 486 -28.55 -3.96 -8.06
C THR A 486 -28.13 -2.65 -8.76
N TRP A 487 -28.64 -1.49 -8.30
CA TRP A 487 -28.21 -0.19 -8.84
C TRP A 487 -26.70 0.05 -8.66
N TRP A 488 -26.18 -0.15 -7.45
CA TRP A 488 -24.77 0.13 -7.17
C TRP A 488 -23.81 -0.89 -7.81
N GLU A 489 -24.24 -2.13 -8.03
CA GLU A 489 -23.48 -3.11 -8.79
C GLU A 489 -23.49 -2.79 -10.30
N LEU A 490 -24.56 -2.22 -10.87
CA LEU A 490 -24.54 -1.66 -12.24
C LEU A 490 -23.51 -0.52 -12.35
N TYR A 491 -23.51 0.41 -11.39
CA TYR A 491 -22.56 1.51 -11.32
C TYR A 491 -21.10 1.01 -11.31
N ILE A 492 -20.82 0.05 -10.42
CA ILE A 492 -19.50 -0.60 -10.28
C ILE A 492 -19.12 -1.35 -11.57
N TRP A 493 -20.04 -2.12 -12.15
CA TRP A 493 -19.75 -2.99 -13.29
C TRP A 493 -19.59 -2.23 -14.61
N GLU A 494 -20.24 -1.07 -14.78
CA GLU A 494 -20.00 -0.19 -15.93
C GLU A 494 -18.59 0.42 -15.90
N ILE A 495 -18.11 0.86 -14.72
CA ILE A 495 -16.73 1.31 -14.53
C ILE A 495 -15.75 0.15 -14.78
N TYR A 496 -16.02 -1.04 -14.23
CA TYR A 496 -15.16 -2.21 -14.40
C TYR A 496 -15.06 -2.66 -15.87
N LEU A 497 -16.19 -2.79 -16.58
CA LEU A 497 -16.16 -3.20 -17.98
C LEU A 497 -15.56 -2.13 -18.90
N ALA A 498 -15.64 -0.84 -18.55
CA ALA A 498 -15.00 0.23 -19.29
C ALA A 498 -13.46 0.18 -19.29
N LEU A 499 -12.82 -0.48 -18.32
CA LEU A 499 -11.36 -0.45 -18.11
C LEU A 499 -10.49 -0.63 -19.38
N PRO A 500 -10.66 -1.69 -20.21
CA PRO A 500 -9.77 -1.92 -21.36
C PRO A 500 -9.95 -0.95 -22.54
N ASP A 501 -11.08 -0.25 -22.63
CA ASP A 501 -11.37 0.60 -23.79
C ASP A 501 -11.00 2.05 -23.47
N GLY A 502 -10.02 2.63 -24.16
CA GLY A 502 -9.58 4.02 -24.00
C GLY A 502 -10.63 5.10 -24.34
N LYS A 503 -11.88 4.70 -24.60
CA LYS A 503 -13.08 5.53 -24.74
C LYS A 503 -14.22 4.83 -24.01
N PHE A 504 -14.80 5.49 -23.02
CA PHE A 504 -15.87 4.93 -22.19
C PHE A 504 -17.00 5.94 -21.98
N THR A 505 -18.22 5.43 -21.82
CA THR A 505 -19.42 6.21 -21.49
C THR A 505 -19.99 5.62 -20.19
N LEU A 506 -19.94 6.40 -19.11
CA LEU A 506 -20.33 5.96 -17.76
C LEU A 506 -21.72 6.50 -17.41
N ARG A 507 -22.75 5.97 -18.06
CA ARG A 507 -24.14 6.46 -17.94
C ARG A 507 -24.69 6.37 -16.53
N CYS A 508 -24.23 5.41 -15.73
CA CYS A 508 -24.58 5.33 -14.31
C CYS A 508 -23.91 6.44 -13.46
N SER A 509 -22.83 7.06 -13.95
CA SER A 509 -22.17 8.21 -13.32
C SER A 509 -22.74 9.55 -13.78
N ASP A 510 -23.28 9.63 -14.99
CA ASP A 510 -23.89 10.85 -15.57
C ASP A 510 -25.25 11.23 -14.94
N VAL A 511 -25.77 10.42 -14.01
CA VAL A 511 -27.08 10.59 -13.37
C VAL A 511 -26.92 11.07 -11.94
N ASP A 512 -27.65 12.13 -11.57
CA ASP A 512 -27.81 12.57 -10.18
C ASP A 512 -28.52 11.48 -9.34
N GLY A 513 -27.73 10.54 -8.84
CA GLY A 513 -28.19 9.35 -8.14
C GLY A 513 -28.73 9.64 -6.75
N GLY A 514 -30.05 9.76 -6.63
CA GLY A 514 -30.76 9.78 -5.35
C GLY A 514 -30.80 8.41 -4.65
N ALA A 515 -30.40 7.34 -5.33
CA ALA A 515 -30.38 5.98 -4.79
C ALA A 515 -29.58 5.90 -3.47
N TYR A 516 -30.20 5.29 -2.47
CA TYR A 516 -29.56 5.08 -1.19
C TYR A 516 -28.48 4.00 -1.25
N LEU A 517 -27.47 4.12 -0.39
CA LEU A 517 -26.38 3.17 -0.25
C LEU A 517 -26.87 1.82 0.31
N PRO A 518 -26.19 0.70 -0.01
CA PRO A 518 -26.46 -0.62 0.54
C PRO A 518 -26.11 -0.73 2.03
N CYS A 519 -26.78 -1.63 2.75
CA CYS A 519 -26.50 -1.93 4.15
C CYS A 519 -25.33 -2.94 4.32
N GLU A 520 -24.89 -3.12 5.57
CA GLU A 520 -23.86 -4.08 5.94
C GLU A 520 -24.26 -5.54 5.66
N GLU A 521 -23.31 -6.38 5.29
CA GLU A 521 -23.58 -7.77 4.90
C GLU A 521 -24.24 -8.59 6.03
N ALA A 522 -23.83 -8.36 7.28
CA ALA A 522 -24.43 -8.98 8.45
C ALA A 522 -25.91 -8.60 8.67
N ALA A 523 -26.36 -7.44 8.15
CA ALA A 523 -27.76 -7.02 8.18
C ALA A 523 -28.55 -7.57 6.99
N TYR A 524 -27.91 -7.77 5.84
CA TYR A 524 -28.56 -8.33 4.65
C TYR A 524 -28.72 -9.85 4.72
N ALA A 525 -27.70 -10.57 5.18
CA ALA A 525 -27.65 -12.02 5.29
C ALA A 525 -27.38 -12.46 6.75
N PRO A 526 -28.31 -12.20 7.69
CA PRO A 526 -28.11 -12.55 9.10
C PRO A 526 -27.93 -14.05 9.27
N SER A 527 -26.78 -14.46 9.81
CA SER A 527 -26.52 -15.83 10.22
C SER A 527 -27.37 -16.18 11.47
N SER A 528 -27.78 -17.43 11.57
CA SER A 528 -28.98 -17.88 12.31
C SER A 528 -28.97 -17.77 13.85
N SER A 529 -28.15 -16.92 14.47
CA SER A 529 -28.01 -16.83 15.94
C SER A 529 -27.65 -15.47 16.54
N ALA A 530 -27.42 -14.40 15.77
CA ALA A 530 -27.03 -13.10 16.31
C ALA A 530 -28.03 -11.97 15.98
N SER A 531 -28.88 -11.63 16.97
CA SER A 531 -29.73 -10.42 17.04
C SER A 531 -30.58 -10.07 15.82
N GLN A 532 -31.90 -10.29 15.94
CA GLN A 532 -32.90 -9.54 15.18
C GLN A 532 -32.84 -8.05 15.58
N ARG A 533 -32.02 -7.26 14.88
CA ARG A 533 -32.25 -5.83 14.69
C ARG A 533 -32.55 -5.63 13.21
N GLY A 534 -33.66 -4.96 12.90
CA GLY A 534 -33.95 -4.50 11.54
C GLY A 534 -32.84 -3.54 11.05
N PRO A 535 -32.82 -3.23 9.74
CA PRO A 535 -31.76 -2.43 9.12
C PRO A 535 -31.51 -1.11 9.89
N PRO A 536 -30.26 -0.83 10.30
CA PRO A 536 -29.98 0.28 11.21
C PRO A 536 -29.93 1.63 10.48
N SER A 537 -30.62 2.62 11.05
CA SER A 537 -30.60 4.06 10.69
C SER A 537 -31.18 4.39 9.29
N PRO A 538 -31.65 5.64 9.07
CA PRO A 538 -32.25 6.01 7.79
C PRO A 538 -31.24 5.82 6.64
N PRO A 539 -31.69 5.30 5.49
CA PRO A 539 -30.81 4.99 4.38
C PRO A 539 -30.15 6.28 3.85
N ARG A 540 -28.83 6.26 3.63
CA ARG A 540 -28.02 7.45 3.31
C ARG A 540 -27.64 7.47 1.82
N THR A 541 -27.49 8.65 1.22
CA THR A 541 -27.05 8.80 -0.17
C THR A 541 -25.52 8.83 -0.27
N PHE A 542 -24.98 8.62 -1.48
CA PHE A 542 -23.54 8.75 -1.72
C PHE A 542 -23.02 10.17 -1.49
N SER A 543 -23.86 11.20 -1.74
CA SER A 543 -23.56 12.59 -1.38
C SER A 543 -23.40 12.75 0.15
N ALA A 544 -24.31 12.21 0.95
CA ALA A 544 -24.20 12.21 2.41
C ALA A 544 -22.98 11.45 2.93
N PHE A 545 -22.54 10.41 2.20
CA PHE A 545 -21.29 9.70 2.51
C PHE A 545 -20.04 10.54 2.21
N ARG A 546 -20.00 11.31 1.11
CA ARG A 546 -18.89 12.23 0.83
C ARG A 546 -18.86 13.43 1.78
N ALA A 547 -20.04 13.93 2.20
CA ALA A 547 -20.17 15.01 3.18
C ALA A 547 -19.87 14.60 4.64
N ARG A 548 -19.64 13.29 4.92
CA ARG A 548 -19.47 12.74 6.28
C ARG A 548 -18.36 13.39 7.11
N LEU A 549 -17.35 13.96 6.45
CA LEU A 549 -16.16 14.56 7.06
C LEU A 549 -16.37 16.03 7.45
N PHE A 550 -17.38 16.68 6.88
CA PHE A 550 -17.66 18.12 7.00
C PHE A 550 -18.98 18.40 7.74
N SER A 551 -19.70 17.35 8.14
CA SER A 551 -20.95 17.44 8.88
C SER A 551 -20.65 17.32 10.37
N ASN A 552 -20.88 18.36 11.17
CA ASN A 552 -20.72 18.29 12.62
C ASN A 552 -21.61 17.17 13.20
N PRO A 553 -21.10 16.32 14.12
CA PRO A 553 -21.91 15.31 14.80
C PRO A 553 -22.96 15.89 15.76
N GLU A 554 -22.79 17.15 16.16
CA GLU A 554 -23.60 17.85 17.14
C GLU A 554 -24.14 19.14 16.49
N GLY A 555 -25.45 19.35 16.61
CA GLY A 555 -26.10 20.55 16.07
C GLY A 555 -25.95 21.73 17.00
N ASP A 556 -25.77 22.92 16.43
CA ASP A 556 -25.69 24.18 17.18
C ASP A 556 -26.94 24.37 18.06
N SER A 557 -26.70 24.57 19.35
CA SER A 557 -27.68 25.19 20.25
C SER A 557 -26.94 26.10 21.22
N ASP A 558 -26.69 27.33 20.76
CA ASP A 558 -26.36 28.47 21.60
C ASP A 558 -27.53 28.75 22.57
N ASP A 559 -27.38 28.38 23.85
CA ASP A 559 -28.03 29.13 24.94
C ASP A 559 -27.27 29.00 26.28
N ASN A 560 -27.61 29.90 27.20
CA ASN A 560 -26.83 30.32 28.35
C ASN A 560 -26.72 29.30 29.49
N GLY A 561 -25.54 29.29 30.10
CA GLY A 561 -25.40 29.71 31.51
C GLY A 561 -25.77 28.71 32.62
N SER A 562 -24.73 28.36 33.39
CA SER A 562 -24.79 27.94 34.81
C SER A 562 -25.68 26.74 35.19
N THR A 563 -25.03 25.64 35.58
CA THR A 563 -25.06 25.09 36.97
C THR A 563 -24.52 23.65 36.96
N GLU A 564 -23.49 23.35 37.76
CA GLU A 564 -23.13 21.97 38.07
C GLU A 564 -24.18 21.35 39.00
N GLN A 565 -24.93 20.34 38.53
CA GLN A 565 -25.39 19.23 39.38
C GLN A 565 -26.08 18.07 38.63
N GLN A 566 -25.75 16.85 39.09
CA GLN A 566 -26.41 15.55 38.89
C GLN A 566 -26.27 14.84 37.52
N PRO A 567 -26.09 13.49 37.53
CA PRO A 567 -26.10 12.67 36.31
C PRO A 567 -27.54 12.40 35.84
N PRO A 568 -27.85 12.53 34.54
CA PRO A 568 -29.19 12.26 34.05
C PRO A 568 -29.50 10.76 34.02
N SER A 569 -30.63 10.39 34.62
CA SER A 569 -31.27 9.10 34.42
C SER A 569 -31.70 8.92 32.96
N SER A 570 -31.54 7.69 32.46
CA SER A 570 -32.21 7.07 31.30
C SER A 570 -33.21 7.92 30.48
N SER A 571 -33.02 7.88 29.15
CA SER A 571 -33.96 8.29 28.05
C SER A 571 -33.71 9.63 27.33
N SER A 572 -32.54 9.75 26.68
CA SER A 572 -32.43 10.45 25.39
C SER A 572 -31.44 9.73 24.48
N SER A 573 -31.73 9.67 23.18
CA SER A 573 -30.96 8.87 22.22
C SER A 573 -29.70 9.60 21.75
N SER A 574 -28.55 9.29 22.36
CA SER A 574 -27.26 9.52 21.70
C SER A 574 -27.18 8.63 20.46
N GLN A 575 -27.32 9.22 19.27
CA GLN A 575 -27.07 8.46 18.04
C GLN A 575 -25.59 8.08 17.98
N PRO A 576 -25.24 6.81 17.71
CA PRO A 576 -23.85 6.45 17.48
C PRO A 576 -23.32 7.19 16.25
N PRO A 577 -21.99 7.44 16.16
CA PRO A 577 -21.38 8.06 15.00
C PRO A 577 -21.78 7.32 13.71
N SER A 578 -21.90 8.05 12.60
CA SER A 578 -22.49 7.51 11.38
C SER A 578 -21.64 6.43 10.72
N HIS A 579 -21.89 5.17 11.08
CA HIS A 579 -21.26 4.02 10.45
C HIS A 579 -21.84 3.79 9.04
N PHE A 580 -20.96 3.71 8.06
CA PHE A 580 -21.29 3.35 6.67
C PHE A 580 -20.83 1.93 6.36
N SER A 581 -21.50 1.27 5.42
CA SER A 581 -21.25 -0.14 5.09
C SER A 581 -19.96 -0.35 4.30
N SER A 582 -19.38 -1.56 4.35
CA SER A 582 -18.25 -1.93 3.48
C SER A 582 -18.56 -1.71 2.00
N TYR A 583 -19.81 -1.94 1.60
CA TYR A 583 -20.28 -1.66 0.25
C TYR A 583 -20.19 -0.16 -0.10
N SER A 584 -20.41 0.76 0.86
CA SER A 584 -20.24 2.20 0.65
C SER A 584 -18.78 2.57 0.30
N TYR A 585 -17.81 1.96 0.99
CA TYR A 585 -16.38 2.13 0.70
C TYR A 585 -15.98 1.50 -0.65
N ARG A 586 -16.59 0.36 -1.03
CA ARG A 586 -16.43 -0.25 -2.36
C ARG A 586 -16.90 0.69 -3.48
N ILE A 587 -18.05 1.34 -3.32
CA ILE A 587 -18.57 2.33 -4.27
C ILE A 587 -17.58 3.51 -4.43
N GLU A 588 -17.03 4.03 -3.33
CA GLU A 588 -16.04 5.12 -3.37
C GLU A 588 -14.72 4.69 -4.03
N ALA A 589 -14.25 3.47 -3.80
CA ALA A 589 -13.05 2.93 -4.46
C ALA A 589 -13.24 2.83 -5.99
N PHE A 590 -14.40 2.36 -6.46
CA PHE A 590 -14.73 2.35 -7.90
C PHE A 590 -14.92 3.76 -8.48
N HIS A 591 -15.49 4.70 -7.72
CA HIS A 591 -15.57 6.11 -8.13
C HIS A 591 -14.18 6.75 -8.30
N ILE A 592 -13.24 6.44 -7.42
CA ILE A 592 -11.83 6.86 -7.52
C ILE A 592 -11.16 6.20 -8.74
N LEU A 593 -11.41 4.91 -8.99
CA LEU A 593 -10.92 4.20 -10.18
C LEU A 593 -11.41 4.87 -11.48
N ALA A 594 -12.70 5.22 -11.57
CA ALA A 594 -13.25 5.94 -12.72
C ALA A 594 -12.53 7.28 -12.97
N ARG A 595 -12.20 8.02 -11.90
CA ARG A 595 -11.41 9.26 -12.01
C ARG A 595 -9.97 9.01 -12.48
N VAL A 596 -9.32 7.92 -12.06
CA VAL A 596 -8.00 7.52 -12.61
C VAL A 596 -8.11 7.20 -14.10
N MET A 597 -9.16 6.49 -14.53
CA MET A 597 -9.39 6.19 -15.95
C MET A 597 -9.55 7.46 -16.78
N VAL A 598 -10.38 8.41 -16.33
CA VAL A 598 -10.53 9.73 -16.99
C VAL A 598 -9.20 10.48 -17.05
N LEU A 599 -8.43 10.51 -15.97
CA LEU A 599 -7.13 11.18 -15.95
C LEU A 599 -6.11 10.55 -16.93
N ASN A 600 -6.26 9.27 -17.27
CA ASN A 600 -5.37 8.56 -18.18
C ASN A 600 -5.75 8.73 -19.67
N THR A 601 -6.99 9.08 -20.01
CA THR A 601 -7.38 9.42 -21.39
C THR A 601 -6.88 10.79 -21.82
N LEU A 602 -6.67 11.71 -20.86
CA LEU A 602 -6.09 13.03 -21.12
C LEU A 602 -4.65 12.90 -21.66
N HIS A 603 -4.33 13.72 -22.67
CA HIS A 603 -3.00 13.77 -23.28
C HIS A 603 -2.04 14.60 -22.41
N GLU A 604 -2.51 15.77 -21.97
CA GLU A 604 -1.88 16.62 -20.98
C GLU A 604 -2.74 16.61 -19.70
N THR A 605 -2.09 16.58 -18.53
CA THR A 605 -2.78 16.53 -17.23
C THR A 605 -2.38 17.73 -16.41
N HIS A 606 -3.33 18.54 -15.94
CA HIS A 606 -3.03 19.63 -15.00
C HIS A 606 -2.46 19.07 -13.68
N PRO A 607 -1.44 19.71 -13.05
CA PRO A 607 -0.89 19.30 -11.75
C PRO A 607 -1.97 18.95 -10.72
N ASP A 608 -2.96 19.82 -10.54
CA ASP A 608 -4.01 19.66 -9.53
C ASP A 608 -4.98 18.52 -9.83
N HIS A 609 -5.21 18.18 -11.10
CA HIS A 609 -6.06 17.04 -11.46
C HIS A 609 -5.39 15.72 -11.03
N LEU A 610 -4.08 15.60 -11.27
CA LEU A 610 -3.29 14.47 -10.75
C LEU A 610 -3.26 14.48 -9.22
N GLN A 611 -2.93 15.61 -8.60
CA GLN A 611 -2.80 15.70 -7.15
C GLN A 611 -4.13 15.46 -6.42
N SER A 612 -5.26 15.92 -6.97
CA SER A 612 -6.60 15.62 -6.45
C SER A 612 -6.87 14.12 -6.41
N VAL A 613 -6.49 13.37 -7.45
CA VAL A 613 -6.67 11.90 -7.50
C VAL A 613 -5.70 11.18 -6.55
N VAL A 614 -4.44 11.64 -6.44
CA VAL A 614 -3.49 11.13 -5.43
C VAL A 614 -4.04 11.36 -4.01
N ASN A 615 -4.55 12.56 -3.72
CA ASN A 615 -5.11 12.91 -2.42
C ASN A 615 -6.31 12.03 -2.07
N MET A 616 -7.22 11.77 -3.01
CA MET A 616 -8.33 10.83 -2.78
C MET A 616 -7.84 9.44 -2.40
N ILE A 617 -6.91 8.85 -3.19
CA ILE A 617 -6.39 7.49 -2.97
C ILE A 617 -5.78 7.36 -1.58
N VAL A 618 -4.96 8.33 -1.16
CA VAL A 618 -4.32 8.33 0.17
C VAL A 618 -5.35 8.57 1.27
N SER A 619 -6.25 9.56 1.11
CA SER A 619 -7.27 9.89 2.10
C SER A 619 -8.25 8.74 2.34
N TRP A 620 -8.60 7.97 1.31
CA TRP A 620 -9.55 6.86 1.40
C TRP A 620 -9.10 5.85 2.47
N GLY A 621 -7.82 5.49 2.47
CA GLY A 621 -7.25 4.58 3.48
C GLY A 621 -7.16 5.21 4.87
N HIS A 622 -6.75 6.48 4.97
CA HIS A 622 -6.66 7.20 6.26
C HIS A 622 -8.02 7.46 6.92
N LEU A 623 -9.11 7.44 6.14
CA LEU A 623 -10.47 7.73 6.58
C LEU A 623 -11.33 6.46 6.76
N LEU A 624 -10.72 5.27 6.71
CA LEU A 624 -11.36 4.04 7.14
C LEU A 624 -11.55 4.06 8.67
N PRO A 625 -12.76 3.80 9.19
CA PRO A 625 -12.95 3.65 10.63
C PRO A 625 -12.21 2.40 11.14
N PRO A 626 -11.80 2.34 12.43
CA PRO A 626 -11.01 1.22 12.95
C PRO A 626 -11.60 -0.18 12.72
N CYS A 627 -12.92 -0.30 12.60
CA CYS A 627 -13.62 -1.55 12.29
C CYS A 627 -13.63 -1.95 10.80
N LYS A 628 -13.00 -1.17 9.92
CA LYS A 628 -12.89 -1.37 8.46
C LYS A 628 -11.44 -1.25 7.95
N VAL A 629 -10.46 -1.28 8.84
CA VAL A 629 -9.03 -1.31 8.46
C VAL A 629 -8.65 -2.71 8.01
N ASP A 630 -9.01 -3.73 8.79
CA ASP A 630 -8.75 -5.13 8.47
C ASP A 630 -9.88 -5.74 7.63
N VAL A 631 -9.50 -6.39 6.54
CA VAL A 631 -10.41 -7.17 5.66
C VAL A 631 -10.90 -8.47 6.32
N VAL A 632 -10.09 -9.01 7.24
CA VAL A 632 -10.36 -10.30 7.90
C VAL A 632 -10.77 -10.03 9.34
N ASP A 633 -11.92 -10.56 9.75
CA ASP A 633 -12.41 -10.42 11.12
C ASP A 633 -11.63 -11.30 12.12
N MET A 634 -11.87 -11.11 13.41
CA MET A 634 -11.23 -11.88 14.49
C MET A 634 -11.54 -13.39 14.48
N TYR A 635 -12.45 -13.85 13.61
CA TYR A 635 -12.83 -15.25 13.43
C TYR A 635 -12.27 -15.84 12.13
N GLY A 636 -11.59 -15.05 11.30
CA GLY A 636 -11.05 -15.46 10.00
C GLY A 636 -12.03 -15.36 8.84
N ASN A 637 -13.19 -14.70 9.01
CA ASN A 637 -14.09 -14.40 7.90
C ASN A 637 -13.58 -13.19 7.12
N ILE A 638 -13.76 -13.22 5.80
CA ILE A 638 -13.37 -12.14 4.88
C ILE A 638 -14.60 -11.25 4.64
N ASP A 639 -14.49 -9.95 4.89
CA ASP A 639 -15.46 -8.96 4.39
C ASP A 639 -15.19 -8.74 2.90
N GLU A 640 -15.89 -9.49 2.05
CA GLU A 640 -15.69 -9.50 0.60
C GLU A 640 -15.93 -8.12 -0.04
N MET A 641 -16.78 -7.27 0.55
CA MET A 641 -17.01 -5.91 0.03
C MET A 641 -15.84 -4.99 0.37
N LEU A 642 -15.30 -5.07 1.59
CA LEU A 642 -14.11 -4.31 2.00
C LEU A 642 -12.85 -4.81 1.30
N PHE A 643 -12.72 -6.13 1.13
CA PHE A 643 -11.66 -6.78 0.35
C PHE A 643 -11.60 -6.22 -1.08
N GLN A 644 -12.74 -6.22 -1.79
CA GLN A 644 -12.81 -5.63 -3.13
C GLN A 644 -12.52 -4.12 -3.11
N ALA A 645 -12.97 -3.39 -2.08
CA ALA A 645 -12.69 -1.96 -1.97
C ALA A 645 -11.17 -1.67 -1.85
N GLN A 646 -10.46 -2.38 -0.97
CA GLN A 646 -9.00 -2.27 -0.84
C GLN A 646 -8.28 -2.75 -2.11
N PHE A 647 -8.72 -3.86 -2.71
CA PHE A 647 -8.14 -4.36 -3.96
C PHE A 647 -8.25 -3.31 -5.08
N ILE A 648 -9.40 -2.63 -5.18
CA ILE A 648 -9.66 -1.61 -6.20
C ILE A 648 -8.91 -0.30 -5.92
N ILE A 649 -8.71 0.13 -4.65
CA ILE A 649 -7.93 1.34 -4.38
C ILE A 649 -6.44 1.15 -4.75
N HIS A 650 -5.87 -0.02 -4.48
CA HIS A 650 -4.49 -0.34 -4.90
C HIS A 650 -4.39 -0.54 -6.42
N TYR A 651 -5.42 -1.09 -7.06
CA TYR A 651 -5.48 -1.18 -8.53
C TYR A 651 -5.56 0.21 -9.18
N ALA A 652 -6.38 1.12 -8.64
CA ALA A 652 -6.45 2.52 -9.06
C ALA A 652 -5.11 3.25 -8.88
N ALA A 653 -4.42 3.03 -7.76
CA ALA A 653 -3.08 3.58 -7.53
C ALA A 653 -2.05 3.06 -8.55
N ALA A 654 -2.04 1.75 -8.83
CA ALA A 654 -1.16 1.18 -9.85
C ALA A 654 -1.45 1.78 -11.24
N LEU A 655 -2.72 1.88 -11.64
CA LEU A 655 -3.12 2.50 -12.92
C LEU A 655 -2.82 4.01 -13.00
N LEU A 656 -2.77 4.72 -11.87
CA LEU A 656 -2.40 6.13 -11.84
C LEU A 656 -0.90 6.34 -12.05
N HIS A 657 -0.08 5.52 -11.36
CA HIS A 657 1.37 5.71 -11.28
C HIS A 657 2.13 5.01 -12.41
N VAL A 658 1.74 3.81 -12.87
CA VAL A 658 2.45 3.07 -13.94
C VAL A 658 2.65 3.90 -15.23
N PRO A 659 1.62 4.57 -15.80
CA PRO A 659 1.78 5.45 -16.98
C PRO A 659 2.86 6.53 -16.82
N ARG A 660 3.08 7.01 -15.58
CA ARG A 660 3.91 8.17 -15.22
C ARG A 660 5.28 7.78 -14.64
N SER A 661 5.55 6.48 -14.53
CA SER A 661 6.77 5.89 -13.97
C SER A 661 7.85 5.64 -15.04
N ASN A 662 9.03 5.18 -14.62
CA ASN A 662 10.05 4.59 -15.49
C ASN A 662 9.82 3.09 -15.72
N LEU A 663 9.10 2.39 -14.84
CA LEU A 663 8.73 0.98 -15.02
C LEU A 663 8.05 0.73 -16.39
N ARG A 664 8.45 -0.34 -17.08
CA ARG A 664 7.85 -0.75 -18.37
C ARG A 664 7.31 -2.18 -18.29
N PRO A 665 6.12 -2.39 -17.66
CA PRO A 665 5.47 -3.69 -17.65
C PRO A 665 5.18 -4.15 -19.08
N LYS A 666 5.49 -5.41 -19.40
CA LYS A 666 5.34 -5.99 -20.73
C LYS A 666 3.90 -6.49 -20.92
N PHE A 667 3.04 -5.58 -21.36
CA PHE A 667 1.65 -5.88 -21.73
C PHE A 667 1.60 -6.70 -23.05
N PRO A 668 0.47 -7.36 -23.35
CA PRO A 668 0.30 -8.09 -24.61
C PRO A 668 0.38 -7.18 -25.84
N ASP A 669 0.94 -7.67 -26.96
CA ASP A 669 1.10 -6.92 -28.22
C ASP A 669 -0.24 -6.65 -28.96
N LEU A 670 -1.34 -7.20 -28.46
CA LEU A 670 -2.71 -6.99 -28.94
C LEU A 670 -3.52 -6.29 -27.83
N PRO A 671 -4.50 -5.44 -28.16
CA PRO A 671 -5.35 -4.77 -27.17
C PRO A 671 -6.02 -5.81 -26.28
N SER A 672 -5.57 -5.88 -25.03
CA SER A 672 -5.98 -6.92 -24.09
C SER A 672 -7.40 -6.68 -23.61
N THR A 673 -8.22 -7.73 -23.54
CA THR A 673 -9.54 -7.67 -22.89
C THR A 673 -9.45 -7.62 -21.36
N ILE A 674 -8.23 -7.77 -20.81
CA ILE A 674 -7.99 -8.06 -19.39
C ILE A 674 -7.45 -6.83 -18.64
N CYS A 675 -6.53 -6.09 -19.25
CA CYS A 675 -5.90 -4.92 -18.63
C CYS A 675 -5.86 -3.75 -19.60
N PRO A 676 -6.05 -2.51 -19.13
CA PRO A 676 -5.89 -1.32 -19.96
C PRO A 676 -4.45 -1.18 -20.45
N GLU A 677 -4.28 -0.60 -21.63
CA GLU A 677 -2.99 -0.05 -22.04
C GLU A 677 -2.57 1.05 -21.04
N THR A 678 -1.33 0.99 -20.55
CA THR A 678 -0.72 2.06 -19.76
C THR A 678 0.26 2.84 -20.63
N PRO A 679 -0.20 3.78 -21.48
CA PRO A 679 0.69 4.55 -22.32
C PRO A 679 1.61 5.42 -21.46
N VAL A 680 2.81 5.73 -21.97
CA VAL A 680 3.70 6.67 -21.28
C VAL A 680 3.03 8.04 -21.21
N ARG A 681 3.03 8.63 -20.01
CA ARG A 681 2.52 9.96 -19.71
C ARG A 681 3.60 10.77 -19.04
N LEU A 682 3.66 12.07 -19.35
CA LEU A 682 4.44 13.00 -18.56
C LEU A 682 3.75 13.21 -17.20
N SER A 683 4.55 13.35 -16.15
CA SER A 683 4.05 13.72 -14.83
C SER A 683 4.15 15.25 -14.71
N PRO A 684 3.05 15.96 -14.41
CA PRO A 684 3.04 17.42 -14.32
C PRO A 684 3.58 17.96 -12.98
N SER A 685 3.80 17.12 -11.96
CA SER A 685 4.12 17.58 -10.60
C SER A 685 5.10 16.70 -9.80
N LEU A 686 5.18 15.40 -10.09
CA LEU A 686 6.03 14.45 -9.36
C LEU A 686 7.10 13.83 -10.28
N THR A 687 8.29 13.56 -9.77
CA THR A 687 9.34 12.87 -10.55
C THR A 687 8.91 11.43 -10.90
N ARG A 688 9.42 10.89 -12.01
CA ARG A 688 9.11 9.51 -12.42
C ARG A 688 9.50 8.46 -11.38
N HIS A 689 10.52 8.74 -10.56
CA HIS A 689 10.93 7.89 -9.44
C HIS A 689 9.89 7.81 -8.31
N ILE A 690 9.16 8.89 -8.02
CA ILE A 690 8.04 8.82 -7.07
C ILE A 690 6.94 7.90 -7.63
N HIS A 691 6.69 7.96 -8.94
CA HIS A 691 5.76 7.04 -9.61
C HIS A 691 6.27 5.60 -9.65
N ASP A 692 7.59 5.34 -9.80
CA ASP A 692 8.18 4.00 -9.68
C ASP A 692 7.89 3.37 -8.30
N VAL A 693 8.19 4.12 -7.23
CA VAL A 693 7.96 3.69 -5.84
C VAL A 693 6.47 3.45 -5.58
N LYS A 694 5.60 4.39 -5.97
CA LYS A 694 4.14 4.27 -5.74
C LYS A 694 3.50 3.16 -6.56
N ALA A 695 3.93 2.93 -7.81
CA ALA A 695 3.47 1.80 -8.62
C ALA A 695 3.91 0.46 -8.03
N THR A 696 5.17 0.36 -7.60
CA THR A 696 5.72 -0.85 -6.95
C THR A 696 4.99 -1.18 -5.66
N GLU A 697 4.73 -0.17 -4.81
CA GLU A 697 4.03 -0.33 -3.54
C GLU A 697 2.55 -0.72 -3.74
N ALA A 698 1.85 -0.06 -4.66
CA ALA A 698 0.48 -0.43 -5.03
C ALA A 698 0.39 -1.88 -5.52
N SER A 699 1.36 -2.31 -6.34
CA SER A 699 1.46 -3.71 -6.79
C SER A 699 1.79 -4.68 -5.64
N LYS A 700 2.64 -4.28 -4.68
CA LYS A 700 2.93 -5.08 -3.47
C LYS A 700 1.67 -5.29 -2.64
N GLU A 701 0.85 -4.26 -2.42
CA GLU A 701 -0.40 -4.41 -1.66
C GLU A 701 -1.46 -5.24 -2.40
N LEU A 702 -1.56 -5.13 -3.73
CA LEU A 702 -2.33 -6.08 -4.53
C LEU A 702 -1.86 -7.53 -4.32
N SER A 703 -0.54 -7.79 -4.33
CA SER A 703 0.00 -9.12 -4.04
C SER A 703 -0.29 -9.58 -2.61
N ASN A 704 -0.24 -8.69 -1.62
CA ASN A 704 -0.57 -9.01 -0.22
C ASN A 704 -2.05 -9.44 -0.10
N LEU A 705 -2.98 -8.73 -0.75
CA LEU A 705 -4.41 -9.08 -0.79
C LEU A 705 -4.65 -10.45 -1.47
N LEU A 706 -3.87 -10.80 -2.51
CA LEU A 706 -3.89 -12.14 -3.13
C LEU A 706 -3.31 -13.26 -2.24
N SER A 707 -2.89 -12.97 -1.01
CA SER A 707 -2.55 -13.98 0.01
C SER A 707 -3.65 -14.21 1.06
N VAL A 708 -4.69 -13.37 1.10
CA VAL A 708 -5.72 -13.39 2.14
C VAL A 708 -6.63 -14.62 2.03
N HIS A 709 -7.03 -15.01 0.83
CA HIS A 709 -7.86 -16.20 0.65
C HIS A 709 -7.01 -17.47 0.79
N SER A 710 -7.26 -18.21 1.86
CA SER A 710 -6.66 -19.54 2.10
C SER A 710 -7.19 -20.63 1.15
N ARG A 711 -8.18 -20.33 0.30
CA ARG A 711 -8.83 -21.30 -0.60
C ARG A 711 -8.91 -20.80 -2.04
N PRO A 712 -8.63 -21.68 -3.03
CA PRO A 712 -8.67 -21.33 -4.45
C PRO A 712 -10.01 -20.81 -4.95
N GLU A 713 -11.13 -21.29 -4.37
CA GLU A 713 -12.47 -21.04 -4.88
C GLU A 713 -13.13 -19.73 -4.42
N GLY A 714 -12.47 -18.94 -3.54
CA GLY A 714 -13.03 -17.68 -3.03
C GLY A 714 -12.87 -16.48 -3.97
N TYR A 715 -12.00 -16.57 -4.97
CA TYR A 715 -11.66 -15.43 -5.83
C TYR A 715 -12.69 -15.20 -6.95
N SER A 716 -13.37 -14.05 -6.92
CA SER A 716 -14.15 -13.54 -8.06
C SER A 716 -13.26 -13.25 -9.30
N PRO A 717 -13.76 -13.51 -10.53
CA PRO A 717 -13.10 -13.08 -11.77
C PRO A 717 -12.80 -11.58 -11.86
N SER A 718 -13.46 -10.73 -11.06
CA SER A 718 -13.23 -9.27 -11.01
C SER A 718 -11.81 -8.88 -10.60
N MET A 719 -11.05 -9.77 -9.95
CA MET A 719 -9.67 -9.49 -9.54
C MET A 719 -8.62 -9.75 -10.62
N ILE A 720 -8.97 -10.45 -11.71
CA ILE A 720 -8.00 -10.88 -12.72
C ILE A 720 -7.19 -9.69 -13.31
N PRO A 721 -7.79 -8.52 -13.65
CA PRO A 721 -7.03 -7.36 -14.13
C PRO A 721 -5.98 -6.85 -13.13
N GLY A 722 -6.35 -6.74 -11.85
CA GLY A 722 -5.45 -6.28 -10.80
C GLY A 722 -4.34 -7.27 -10.48
N ALA A 723 -4.64 -8.57 -10.53
CA ALA A 723 -3.63 -9.62 -10.42
C ALA A 723 -2.63 -9.56 -11.57
N VAL A 724 -3.09 -9.40 -12.82
CA VAL A 724 -2.21 -9.24 -14.00
C VAL A 724 -1.35 -7.99 -13.88
N LEU A 725 -1.95 -6.82 -13.59
CA LEU A 725 -1.19 -5.57 -13.45
C LEU A 725 -0.14 -5.70 -12.34
N SER A 726 -0.51 -6.27 -11.19
CA SER A 726 0.44 -6.50 -10.10
C SER A 726 1.61 -7.40 -10.55
N GLY A 727 1.32 -8.55 -11.18
CA GLY A 727 2.38 -9.45 -11.68
C GLY A 727 3.31 -8.79 -12.69
N LEU A 728 2.77 -8.05 -13.65
CA LEU A 728 3.57 -7.34 -14.66
C LEU A 728 4.41 -6.19 -14.05
N VAL A 729 3.89 -5.48 -13.04
CA VAL A 729 4.63 -4.43 -12.33
C VAL A 729 5.73 -5.01 -11.46
N GLN A 730 5.50 -6.12 -10.74
CA GLN A 730 6.57 -6.80 -9.99
C GLN A 730 7.69 -7.30 -10.91
N LEU A 731 7.35 -7.83 -12.10
CA LEU A 731 8.34 -8.23 -13.09
C LEU A 731 9.13 -7.03 -13.63
N ALA A 732 8.48 -5.91 -13.94
CA ALA A 732 9.17 -4.69 -14.35
C ALA A 732 10.08 -4.10 -13.25
N ALA A 733 9.63 -4.12 -11.99
CA ALA A 733 10.44 -3.71 -10.84
C ALA A 733 11.65 -4.65 -10.64
N ALA A 734 11.49 -5.96 -10.89
CA ALA A 734 12.59 -6.92 -10.87
C ALA A 734 13.63 -6.72 -11.99
N GLU A 735 13.27 -6.07 -13.11
CA GLU A 735 14.23 -5.65 -14.15
C GLU A 735 14.92 -4.32 -13.82
N ALA A 736 14.25 -3.44 -13.06
CA ALA A 736 14.71 -2.08 -12.77
C ALA A 736 15.49 -1.92 -11.45
N HIS A 737 15.26 -2.80 -10.47
CA HIS A 737 15.88 -2.72 -9.14
C HIS A 737 17.13 -3.60 -9.01
N ALA A 738 17.98 -3.28 -8.02
CA ALA A 738 19.18 -4.05 -7.71
C ALA A 738 18.85 -5.51 -7.32
N SER A 739 19.82 -6.41 -7.53
CA SER A 739 19.70 -7.86 -7.33
C SER A 739 19.23 -8.27 -5.92
N GLU A 740 19.54 -7.48 -4.89
CA GLU A 740 19.08 -7.65 -3.51
C GLU A 740 17.54 -7.70 -3.38
N CYS A 741 16.80 -6.97 -4.23
CA CYS A 741 15.34 -6.95 -4.23
C CYS A 741 14.70 -7.95 -5.20
N PHE A 742 15.49 -8.60 -6.06
CA PHE A 742 14.99 -9.47 -7.12
C PHE A 742 14.11 -10.61 -6.58
N GLU A 743 14.55 -11.31 -5.53
CA GLU A 743 13.81 -12.43 -4.95
C GLU A 743 12.45 -11.99 -4.38
N HIS A 744 12.39 -10.80 -3.78
CA HIS A 744 11.14 -10.24 -3.23
C HIS A 744 10.12 -9.90 -4.31
N HIS A 745 10.55 -9.42 -5.48
CA HIS A 745 9.67 -9.17 -6.62
C HIS A 745 9.28 -10.49 -7.31
N GLN A 746 10.24 -11.41 -7.49
CA GLN A 746 10.02 -12.72 -8.08
C GLN A 746 9.00 -13.54 -7.28
N ASN A 747 9.12 -13.60 -5.94
CA ASN A 747 8.19 -14.33 -5.09
C ASN A 747 6.75 -13.77 -5.15
N ARG A 748 6.58 -12.46 -5.35
CA ARG A 748 5.27 -11.84 -5.59
C ARG A 748 4.69 -12.18 -6.97
N ALA A 749 5.51 -12.16 -8.01
CA ALA A 749 5.09 -12.62 -9.34
C ALA A 749 4.73 -14.12 -9.35
N ILE A 750 5.42 -14.95 -8.56
CA ILE A 750 5.08 -16.36 -8.34
C ILE A 750 3.72 -16.51 -7.64
N LEU A 751 3.43 -15.71 -6.61
CA LEU A 751 2.11 -15.70 -5.96
C LEU A 751 0.98 -15.35 -6.94
N VAL A 752 1.16 -14.30 -7.74
CA VAL A 752 0.21 -13.93 -8.82
C VAL A 752 -0.01 -15.09 -9.79
N LEU A 753 1.08 -15.73 -10.25
CA LEU A 753 1.00 -16.89 -11.14
C LEU A 753 0.31 -18.09 -10.48
N ALA A 754 0.50 -18.32 -9.18
CA ALA A 754 -0.18 -19.36 -8.43
C ALA A 754 -1.69 -19.11 -8.38
N THR A 755 -2.13 -17.90 -8.03
CA THR A 755 -3.54 -17.51 -8.00
C THR A 755 -4.20 -17.57 -9.38
N LEU A 756 -3.51 -17.11 -10.43
CA LEU A 756 -3.99 -17.27 -11.81
C LEU A 756 -4.00 -18.75 -12.28
N SER A 757 -3.09 -19.59 -11.76
CA SER A 757 -3.05 -21.02 -12.09
C SER A 757 -4.24 -21.81 -11.55
N ILE A 758 -4.83 -21.32 -10.46
CA ILE A 758 -6.10 -21.77 -9.90
C ILE A 758 -7.26 -21.30 -10.79
N LEU A 759 -7.36 -19.98 -11.00
CA LEU A 759 -8.53 -19.36 -11.65
C LEU A 759 -8.71 -19.81 -13.10
N LYS A 760 -7.63 -20.09 -13.84
CA LYS A 760 -7.69 -20.57 -15.24
C LYS A 760 -8.38 -21.92 -15.45
N MET A 761 -8.63 -22.67 -14.37
CA MET A 761 -9.37 -23.93 -14.41
C MET A 761 -10.87 -23.68 -14.63
N GLN A 762 -11.38 -22.55 -14.12
CA GLN A 762 -12.78 -22.14 -14.22
C GLN A 762 -12.98 -21.08 -15.32
N TRP A 763 -12.08 -20.10 -15.41
CA TRP A 763 -12.29 -18.88 -16.19
C TRP A 763 -11.36 -18.79 -17.40
N ALA A 764 -11.94 -18.45 -18.56
CA ALA A 764 -11.18 -18.28 -19.80
C ALA A 764 -10.26 -17.04 -19.71
N THR A 765 -10.75 -15.94 -19.15
CA THR A 765 -9.99 -14.70 -18.93
C THR A 765 -8.76 -14.96 -18.04
N ALA A 766 -8.89 -15.78 -17.00
CA ALA A 766 -7.76 -16.16 -16.14
C ALA A 766 -6.72 -17.04 -16.86
N ARG A 767 -7.11 -17.78 -17.90
CA ARG A 767 -6.22 -18.63 -18.70
C ARG A 767 -5.35 -17.81 -19.64
N GLU A 768 -5.92 -16.78 -20.26
CA GLU A 768 -5.19 -15.79 -21.05
C GLU A 768 -4.27 -14.95 -20.14
N ALA A 769 -4.79 -14.41 -19.04
CA ALA A 769 -4.02 -13.74 -17.99
C ALA A 769 -2.80 -14.54 -17.51
N TYR A 770 -3.00 -15.81 -17.13
CA TYR A 770 -1.92 -16.71 -16.72
C TYR A 770 -0.87 -16.87 -17.82
N SER A 771 -1.30 -16.97 -19.08
CA SER A 771 -0.40 -17.16 -20.22
C SER A 771 0.46 -15.92 -20.47
N HIS A 772 -0.11 -14.72 -20.36
CA HIS A 772 0.64 -13.45 -20.49
C HIS A 772 1.64 -13.24 -19.36
N VAL A 773 1.21 -13.33 -18.09
CA VAL A 773 2.12 -13.14 -16.95
C VAL A 773 3.24 -14.20 -16.98
N LYS A 774 2.93 -15.44 -17.41
CA LYS A 774 3.96 -16.48 -17.56
C LYS A 774 4.93 -16.20 -18.71
N ALA A 775 4.45 -15.67 -19.84
CA ALA A 775 5.32 -15.29 -20.96
C ALA A 775 6.26 -14.15 -20.58
N ALA A 776 5.74 -13.11 -19.90
CA ALA A 776 6.55 -12.01 -19.37
C ALA A 776 7.61 -12.51 -18.37
N ALA A 777 7.22 -13.38 -17.44
CA ALA A 777 8.15 -13.99 -16.49
C ALA A 777 9.21 -14.87 -17.16
N ALA A 778 8.85 -15.63 -18.20
CA ALA A 778 9.81 -16.44 -18.95
C ALA A 778 10.85 -15.58 -19.68
N ALA A 779 10.41 -14.49 -20.33
CA ALA A 779 11.31 -13.53 -20.98
C ALA A 779 12.29 -12.89 -19.98
N HIS A 780 11.80 -12.50 -18.79
CA HIS A 780 12.63 -12.00 -17.68
C HIS A 780 13.70 -13.02 -17.27
N MET A 781 13.31 -14.28 -17.04
CA MET A 781 14.24 -15.34 -16.65
C MET A 781 15.30 -15.66 -17.72
N THR A 782 14.97 -15.54 -19.01
CA THR A 782 15.95 -15.69 -20.10
C THR A 782 16.98 -14.57 -20.10
N VAL A 783 16.57 -13.32 -19.85
CA VAL A 783 17.49 -12.18 -19.72
C VAL A 783 18.39 -12.35 -18.49
N ALA A 784 17.82 -12.69 -17.33
CA ALA A 784 18.59 -12.93 -16.11
C ALA A 784 19.61 -14.07 -16.27
N ALA A 785 19.23 -15.17 -16.94
CA ALA A 785 20.14 -16.28 -17.23
C ALA A 785 21.25 -15.89 -18.21
N ALA A 786 20.95 -15.10 -19.25
CA ALA A 786 21.95 -14.61 -20.20
C ALA A 786 22.98 -13.68 -19.54
N CYS A 787 22.52 -12.79 -18.65
CA CYS A 787 23.41 -11.95 -17.83
C CYS A 787 24.29 -12.83 -16.91
N ALA A 788 23.72 -13.82 -16.23
CA ALA A 788 24.48 -14.72 -15.36
C ALA A 788 25.55 -15.55 -16.12
N THR A 789 25.28 -15.97 -17.36
CA THR A 789 26.29 -16.64 -18.20
C THR A 789 27.35 -15.69 -18.75
N ALA A 790 27.01 -14.42 -19.00
CA ALA A 790 27.98 -13.39 -19.36
C ALA A 790 28.91 -12.99 -18.19
N SER A 791 28.51 -13.31 -16.94
CA SER A 791 29.30 -13.08 -15.72
C SER A 791 30.28 -14.21 -15.36
N GLN A 792 30.43 -15.26 -16.18
CA GLN A 792 31.49 -16.24 -15.98
C GLN A 792 32.86 -15.67 -16.43
N PRO A 793 33.96 -15.95 -15.71
CA PRO A 793 35.16 -15.12 -15.79
C PRO A 793 35.89 -15.24 -17.13
N VAL A 794 36.33 -14.09 -17.64
CA VAL A 794 37.19 -13.91 -18.83
C VAL A 794 38.65 -14.33 -18.52
N ALA A 795 38.83 -15.44 -17.81
CA ALA A 795 40.13 -15.99 -17.42
C ALA A 795 40.94 -16.57 -18.60
N ALA A 796 40.30 -16.80 -19.74
CA ALA A 796 40.94 -17.37 -20.94
C ALA A 796 41.60 -16.32 -21.86
N ALA A 797 41.18 -15.05 -21.83
CA ALA A 797 41.72 -14.02 -22.74
C ALA A 797 43.02 -13.37 -22.23
N ALA A 798 43.18 -13.23 -20.91
CA ALA A 798 44.36 -12.62 -20.30
C ALA A 798 45.65 -13.42 -20.52
N ALA A 799 45.55 -14.75 -20.67
CA ALA A 799 46.70 -15.64 -20.87
C ALA A 799 47.39 -15.48 -22.24
N ALA A 800 46.70 -14.94 -23.25
CA ALA A 800 47.25 -14.76 -24.60
C ALA A 800 47.97 -13.42 -24.81
N ALA A 801 47.63 -12.39 -24.03
CA ALA A 801 48.16 -11.03 -24.20
C ALA A 801 49.50 -10.78 -23.49
N ALA A 802 49.91 -11.65 -22.55
CA ALA A 802 51.13 -11.48 -21.75
C ALA A 802 52.43 -11.89 -22.46
N ALA A 803 52.36 -12.40 -23.70
CA ALA A 803 53.49 -13.03 -24.41
C ALA A 803 54.00 -12.24 -25.63
N GLN A 804 54.06 -10.91 -25.54
CA GLN A 804 54.88 -10.07 -26.43
C GLN A 804 55.03 -8.63 -25.89
N GLN A 805 56.14 -8.35 -25.20
CA GLN A 805 56.64 -7.00 -24.98
C GLN A 805 58.09 -6.89 -25.45
N GLN A 806 58.33 -6.01 -26.42
CA GLN A 806 59.60 -5.32 -26.62
C GLN A 806 59.32 -3.85 -26.92
N PRO A 807 60.02 -2.89 -26.30
CA PRO A 807 59.78 -1.47 -26.49
C PRO A 807 60.68 -0.88 -27.59
N SER A 808 60.18 0.05 -28.40
CA SER A 808 61.02 1.02 -29.14
C SER A 808 60.27 2.23 -29.69
N GLN A 809 60.64 3.39 -29.14
CA GLN A 809 60.92 4.65 -29.83
C GLN A 809 59.81 5.56 -30.39
N VAL A 810 60.15 6.85 -30.32
CA VAL A 810 59.39 8.05 -30.67
C VAL A 810 59.78 8.53 -32.07
N GLN A 811 58.83 8.94 -32.92
CA GLN A 811 59.09 9.95 -33.96
C GLN A 811 57.81 10.72 -34.34
N GLN A 812 58.00 11.95 -34.83
CA GLN A 812 56.97 12.93 -35.20
C GLN A 812 56.45 12.73 -36.65
N ALA A 813 55.26 13.26 -37.00
CA ALA A 813 55.11 14.38 -37.95
C ALA A 813 53.69 14.56 -38.57
N PHE A 814 53.20 15.82 -38.54
CA PHE A 814 52.45 16.61 -39.54
C PHE A 814 51.44 16.04 -40.56
N GLY A 815 50.32 16.78 -40.68
CA GLY A 815 49.49 16.94 -41.90
C GLY A 815 48.12 16.24 -41.84
N GLY A 816 46.99 16.81 -42.28
CA GLY A 816 46.72 18.12 -42.87
C GLY A 816 45.19 18.38 -42.93
N ALA A 817 44.78 19.59 -43.34
CA ALA A 817 43.39 20.06 -43.28
C ALA A 817 42.40 19.32 -44.19
N ASP A 818 41.09 19.39 -43.85
CA ASP A 818 40.16 20.08 -44.76
C ASP A 818 38.92 20.68 -44.04
N THR A 819 38.27 21.64 -44.68
CA THR A 819 37.32 22.61 -44.07
C THR A 819 36.00 22.67 -44.81
N ARG A 820 34.85 22.89 -44.12
CA ARG A 820 33.75 23.75 -44.63
C ARG A 820 32.70 24.13 -43.58
N MET A 821 32.10 25.31 -43.77
CA MET A 821 31.14 26.00 -42.89
C MET A 821 29.82 26.30 -43.62
N TYR A 822 28.81 26.75 -42.85
CA TYR A 822 27.54 27.39 -43.24
C TYR A 822 26.48 26.45 -43.88
N ASP A 823 25.17 26.67 -43.70
CA ASP A 823 24.48 27.98 -43.64
C ASP A 823 23.20 28.02 -42.75
N GLU A 824 22.79 29.22 -42.32
CA GLU A 824 21.51 29.52 -41.64
C GLU A 824 20.65 30.47 -42.50
N SER A 825 19.34 30.22 -42.65
CA SER A 825 18.40 31.27 -43.09
C SER A 825 16.92 31.01 -42.77
N ASN A 826 16.48 31.48 -41.60
CA ASN A 826 15.44 32.51 -41.40
C ASN A 826 14.22 32.59 -42.35
N THR A 827 12.97 32.67 -41.81
CA THR A 827 11.97 33.71 -42.19
C THR A 827 10.74 33.77 -41.26
N ASN A 828 10.27 35.01 -40.99
CA ASN A 828 9.05 35.35 -40.24
C ASN A 828 7.77 35.37 -41.12
N ALA A 829 6.60 35.18 -40.51
CA ALA A 829 5.35 35.88 -40.88
C ALA A 829 4.30 35.81 -39.73
N ALA A 830 3.36 36.78 -39.69
CA ALA A 830 2.42 37.02 -38.58
C ALA A 830 0.94 36.99 -39.01
N TYR A 831 0.03 37.50 -38.13
CA TYR A 831 -1.43 37.67 -38.26
C TYR A 831 -2.30 36.45 -37.90
N ASN A 832 -3.52 36.57 -37.34
CA ASN A 832 -4.29 37.74 -36.87
C ASN A 832 -5.32 37.32 -35.80
N ALA A 833 -5.84 38.28 -35.02
CA ALA A 833 -7.03 38.09 -34.18
C ALA A 833 -8.29 38.65 -34.85
N ASN A 834 -9.46 38.08 -34.54
CA ASN A 834 -10.76 38.80 -34.50
C ASN A 834 -11.84 37.97 -33.79
N ALA A 835 -12.77 38.65 -33.14
CA ALA A 835 -13.71 38.10 -32.16
C ALA A 835 -15.14 37.88 -32.72
N MET A 836 -15.98 37.16 -31.95
CA MET A 836 -17.40 37.51 -31.80
C MET A 836 -18.05 36.88 -30.55
N ASP A 837 -18.86 37.67 -29.84
CA ASP A 837 -19.75 37.23 -28.76
C ASP A 837 -20.82 36.24 -29.26
N THR A 838 -21.22 35.27 -28.43
CA THR A 838 -22.58 34.71 -28.44
C THR A 838 -22.95 34.12 -27.08
N THR A 839 -23.94 34.72 -26.42
CA THR A 839 -24.63 34.14 -25.25
C THR A 839 -25.74 33.20 -25.71
N MET A 840 -25.68 31.88 -25.45
CA MET A 840 -26.85 30.98 -25.60
C MET A 840 -26.80 29.69 -24.76
N SER A 841 -27.92 29.40 -24.10
CA SER A 841 -28.55 28.09 -23.81
C SER A 841 -27.71 26.86 -23.40
N SER A 842 -28.09 26.26 -22.26
CA SER A 842 -27.52 25.03 -21.66
C SER A 842 -27.86 23.72 -22.39
N SER A 843 -27.86 23.72 -23.73
CA SER A 843 -28.34 22.59 -24.55
C SER A 843 -27.30 22.01 -25.52
N THR A 844 -26.10 22.61 -25.62
CA THR A 844 -25.09 22.29 -26.66
C THR A 844 -23.65 22.27 -26.13
N MET A 845 -23.37 21.52 -25.06
CA MET A 845 -22.01 21.24 -24.59
C MET A 845 -21.55 19.80 -24.88
N ASP A 846 -20.24 19.66 -25.11
CA ASP A 846 -19.52 18.44 -25.45
C ASP A 846 -19.53 17.42 -24.29
N PRO A 847 -19.45 16.09 -24.53
CA PRO A 847 -19.51 15.10 -23.44
C PRO A 847 -18.38 15.23 -22.42
N ILE A 848 -17.22 15.77 -22.82
CA ILE A 848 -16.07 16.02 -21.94
C ILE A 848 -16.40 17.10 -20.90
N ASP A 849 -17.02 18.22 -21.32
CA ASP A 849 -17.38 19.33 -20.40
C ASP A 849 -18.46 18.93 -19.38
N ARG A 850 -19.35 18.01 -19.75
CA ARG A 850 -20.40 17.49 -18.83
C ARG A 850 -19.79 16.69 -17.68
N ILE A 851 -18.72 15.94 -17.94
CA ILE A 851 -18.00 15.14 -16.92
C ILE A 851 -17.29 16.07 -15.90
N PHE A 852 -16.91 17.28 -16.30
CA PHE A 852 -16.32 18.27 -15.40
C PHE A 852 -17.33 19.03 -14.53
N MET A 853 -18.59 19.15 -14.96
CA MET A 853 -19.66 19.77 -14.15
C MET A 853 -20.36 18.77 -13.20
N ALA A 854 -20.53 17.51 -13.60
CA ALA A 854 -21.25 16.51 -12.83
C ALA A 854 -20.35 15.71 -11.86
N GLY A 855 -20.09 16.27 -10.66
CA GLY A 855 -19.77 15.51 -9.43
C GLY A 855 -18.45 14.71 -9.35
N LEU A 856 -17.74 14.51 -10.47
CA LEU A 856 -16.50 13.73 -10.55
C LEU A 856 -15.23 14.59 -10.44
N LEU A 857 -15.24 15.85 -10.85
CA LEU A 857 -14.13 16.81 -10.64
C LEU A 857 -14.64 18.21 -10.28
N SER A 858 -15.11 18.38 -9.04
CA SER A 858 -15.21 19.71 -8.42
C SER A 858 -14.69 19.63 -6.98
N PRO A 859 -13.76 20.53 -6.63
CA PRO A 859 -14.06 21.69 -5.80
C PRO A 859 -14.20 22.96 -6.66
N HIS A 860 -14.86 23.99 -6.13
CA HIS A 860 -14.88 25.30 -6.79
C HIS A 860 -13.45 25.85 -6.92
N ILE A 861 -13.00 26.06 -8.16
CA ILE A 861 -12.04 27.10 -8.49
C ILE A 861 -12.77 28.03 -9.47
N ASP A 862 -12.75 29.31 -9.16
CA ASP A 862 -13.43 30.36 -9.90
C ASP A 862 -12.82 30.49 -11.32
N PRO A 863 -13.61 30.49 -12.41
CA PRO A 863 -13.09 30.67 -13.77
C PRO A 863 -12.42 32.04 -14.01
N THR A 864 -12.49 32.98 -13.06
CA THR A 864 -11.77 34.27 -13.13
C THR A 864 -10.26 34.16 -12.90
N CYS A 865 -9.72 33.04 -12.40
CA CYS A 865 -8.29 32.87 -12.16
C CYS A 865 -7.42 32.72 -13.44
N GLY A 866 -8.02 32.83 -14.64
CA GLY A 866 -7.39 32.52 -15.93
C GLY A 866 -7.03 33.70 -16.84
N GLU A 867 -7.42 34.96 -16.53
CA GLU A 867 -7.05 36.13 -17.36
C GLU A 867 -6.35 37.26 -16.57
N PRO A 868 -5.36 37.94 -17.18
CA PRO A 868 -4.64 39.04 -16.54
C PRO A 868 -5.47 40.33 -16.58
N LEU A 869 -6.33 40.53 -15.58
CA LEU A 869 -7.03 41.81 -15.40
C LEU A 869 -6.05 42.93 -15.02
N ALA A 870 -5.61 43.63 -16.07
CA ALA A 870 -5.27 45.05 -16.13
C ALA A 870 -4.63 45.69 -14.88
N LEU A 871 -3.29 45.80 -14.92
CA LEU A 871 -2.58 46.95 -14.34
C LEU A 871 -3.10 48.26 -14.98
N ASN A 872 -4.18 48.84 -14.43
CA ASN A 872 -4.49 50.28 -14.46
C ASN A 872 -5.85 50.60 -13.83
N GLN A 873 -5.91 50.65 -12.49
CA GLN A 873 -6.67 51.63 -11.70
C GLN A 873 -6.63 51.25 -10.21
N PHE A 874 -5.86 52.01 -9.42
CA PHE A 874 -6.28 52.66 -8.17
C PHE A 874 -5.03 53.27 -7.51
N ALA A 875 -4.79 54.54 -7.81
CA ALA A 875 -3.99 55.39 -6.95
C ALA A 875 -4.92 56.04 -5.90
N ASN A 876 -4.37 56.26 -4.70
CA ASN A 876 -4.88 56.99 -3.53
C ASN A 876 -5.42 56.12 -2.37
N PHE A 877 -4.75 56.32 -1.20
CA PHE A 877 -5.22 56.41 0.21
C PHE A 877 -6.63 55.87 0.56
N ASP A 878 -6.84 55.18 1.70
CA ASP A 878 -6.03 54.99 2.94
C ASP A 878 -5.95 53.51 3.36
#